data_AF-A0A182IQD9-F1
#
_entry.id   AF-A0A182IQD9-F1
#
_cell.length_a   1.000
_cell.length_b   1.000
_cell.length_c   1.000
_cell.angle_alpha   90.00
_cell.angle_beta   90.00
_cell.angle_gamma   90.00
#
_symmetry.space_group_name_H-M   'P 1'
#
loop_
_entity.id
_entity.type
_entity.pdbx_description
1 polymer ?
#
loop_
_entity_poly.entity_id
_entity_poly.type
_entity_poly.pdbx_seq_one_letter_code
_entity_poly.pdbx_strand_id
1 'polypeptide(L)'
;MTPAFNRHPKPCLYLLATGVLWSMVVGAPVPVPSKEMLDFMRRFGYLEKGPSQAEALYSGDAIVEAIRHVQKFGALEQTGVLDRRTIELMSAPRCGVVDVMQHDQSLRHRRYVIGSESWRKRRITYFIANWSSKVGEDSVARFMAKAFDEWSKYSKLRFVRVYDPSADIIVGFGSGHHGDNYPFDGPGNILAHAFYPYEMNAYGGDIHFDEDENWKENSTHLGEGVDFYSVAIHELGHSLGLAHSPVYSSLMFPYYKGIAQGTLDYDDILAMYQLYIQNPHITDDPDWVYTTEATPEMDFSTVTPAPRLPELDGDAGPSSERPTPSTTEVYNVPITFVGDYETVDEHISRHYSPPQVTHVPEAAPVPDVCSGSFDAIGLLRGEIFIFKGVYLWRLTEKYRIKEGYPVKIWQVFRGFPKTVTHVDAVYERLDDNAIVLFSGRSFWIFDALNFLWPDVRPLTDFGLPENLERIDAAMVWPKNNKTYLFAGNQFWRYNDTALEMDDGYPLPMDRWFGIPSNIDAVTSVASGKTRSTDFEVHRNWLAITHSLPPSRWYYEKTSEWTLDYPPFFAYFEWLLSQVAKSFDPRMLEVKNLNYASEQTVVFQRFSVIVTDVIFALGVRRCLRALTSGDAKASRLVLIGGALLLGNAGLLMVDHIHFQYNGFLFGVLLLSIGALMENRPLQSAFLFAVLLNLKHIFIYVAPVYVVYLLRFYCFRESTLGQALMKLIKLGSVVVGVCLLSFGPFYNHIPQVLSRLFPFKRGLTHAYWAPNFWALYNTADKALAIALGRQGATATASSTSGLVQTFEHAVLPSISPMVTFALTAIAMLPVVVKLWTVKSTASPACVGRCFVRAIVLCGCTSFLFGWHVHEKAILMVLIPLTLLAIGNPQDARWTVFLGVVAHYSLFPLLFKPELTLVKISLHVAYTAVSVLLLKLLHREAFFRLHEFLYLAGFPILCVYENVVHGAIGLQERLPFLPLLLTSVYCAVGVVYFWLSYQVAFLRAGPERVRQGKKNK
;
A
#
# COMPACT_ATOMS: atom_id res chain seq x y z
N MET A 1 -2.08 27.41 71.75
CA MET A 1 -0.65 27.66 71.49
C MET A 1 -0.28 26.96 70.19
N THR A 2 0.26 27.72 69.25
CA THR A 2 0.80 27.31 67.93
C THR A 2 2.34 27.21 68.01
N PRO A 3 3.09 26.84 66.93
CA PRO A 3 2.71 26.29 65.61
C PRO A 3 3.25 24.82 65.50
N ALA A 4 3.56 24.15 64.37
CA ALA A 4 3.47 24.41 62.92
C ALA A 4 3.38 23.07 62.15
N PHE A 5 2.65 23.00 61.02
CA PHE A 5 3.21 22.74 59.68
C PHE A 5 2.14 22.94 58.59
N ASN A 6 2.57 23.07 57.33
CA ASN A 6 1.87 23.87 56.32
C ASN A 6 1.48 23.07 55.05
N ARG A 7 0.45 23.55 54.32
CA ARG A 7 0.05 23.21 52.93
C ARG A 7 -0.58 21.83 52.62
N HIS A 8 -1.89 21.82 52.47
CA HIS A 8 -2.58 21.11 51.37
C HIS A 8 -2.59 21.98 50.10
N PRO A 9 -2.69 21.40 48.88
CA PRO A 9 -4.02 21.29 48.26
C PRO A 9 -4.26 20.04 47.36
N LYS A 10 -5.49 19.50 47.46
CA LYS A 10 -6.35 18.90 46.39
C LYS A 10 -5.80 17.72 45.52
N PRO A 11 -6.69 16.88 44.92
CA PRO A 11 -6.30 15.56 44.41
C PRO A 11 -5.79 15.58 42.96
N CYS A 12 -4.68 14.88 42.70
CA CYS A 12 -4.16 14.67 41.33
C CYS A 12 -5.01 13.65 40.54
N LEU A 13 -6.07 14.15 39.90
CA LEU A 13 -6.73 13.50 38.77
C LEU A 13 -5.92 13.73 37.48
N TYR A 14 -4.64 13.32 37.45
CA TYR A 14 -3.73 13.50 36.31
C TYR A 14 -2.84 12.27 36.10
N LEU A 15 -3.41 11.21 35.54
CA LEU A 15 -2.68 10.06 34.96
C LEU A 15 -3.50 9.32 33.88
N LEU A 16 -4.38 10.05 33.20
CA LEU A 16 -5.24 9.59 32.10
C LEU A 16 -5.22 10.55 30.88
N ALA A 17 -4.29 11.50 30.84
CA ALA A 17 -4.26 12.59 29.85
C ALA A 17 -2.84 12.92 29.34
N THR A 18 -2.05 11.89 29.03
CA THR A 18 -0.81 12.01 28.22
C THR A 18 -0.68 10.79 27.29
N GLY A 19 -1.57 10.74 26.30
CA GLY A 19 -1.63 9.65 25.29
C GLY A 19 -2.39 10.03 24.01
N VAL A 20 -2.56 11.34 23.76
CA VAL A 20 -3.34 11.89 22.63
C VAL A 20 -2.53 12.94 21.84
N LEU A 21 -1.25 13.16 22.19
CA LEU A 21 -0.32 14.03 21.48
C LEU A 21 1.01 13.32 21.22
N TRP A 22 0.97 12.36 20.30
CA TRP A 22 2.07 12.12 19.36
C TRP A 22 1.56 11.42 18.08
N SER A 23 0.60 12.06 17.41
CA SER A 23 0.57 11.98 15.95
C SER A 23 1.65 12.93 15.40
N MET A 24 2.26 12.55 14.28
CA MET A 24 3.24 13.29 13.45
C MET A 24 4.73 12.91 13.59
N VAL A 25 5.23 12.35 12.48
CA VAL A 25 6.55 12.47 11.84
C VAL A 25 7.80 11.95 12.56
N VAL A 26 8.32 10.82 12.07
CA VAL A 26 9.63 10.66 11.38
C VAL A 26 9.43 9.50 10.39
N GLY A 27 9.69 9.56 9.07
CA GLY A 27 10.54 10.47 8.32
C GLY A 27 11.79 9.71 7.84
N ALA A 28 11.66 8.90 6.78
CA ALA A 28 12.82 8.22 6.19
C ALA A 28 13.78 9.25 5.57
N PRO A 29 15.10 9.01 5.58
CA PRO A 29 16.08 9.99 5.10
C PRO A 29 15.90 10.24 3.59
N VAL A 30 15.78 11.51 3.23
CA VAL A 30 15.71 11.99 1.85
C VAL A 30 17.06 11.71 1.16
N PRO A 31 17.08 11.14 -0.07
CA PRO A 31 18.32 11.02 -0.83
C PRO A 31 18.90 12.41 -1.11
N VAL A 32 20.19 12.60 -0.83
CA VAL A 32 20.88 13.88 -1.05
C VAL A 32 20.96 14.13 -2.57
N PRO A 33 20.43 15.26 -3.08
CA PRO A 33 20.49 15.57 -4.52
C PRO A 33 21.93 15.72 -5.01
N SER A 34 22.18 15.37 -6.27
CA SER A 34 23.49 15.65 -6.90
C SER A 34 23.66 17.16 -7.16
N LYS A 35 24.89 17.58 -7.47
CA LYS A 35 25.18 18.99 -7.74
C LYS A 35 24.40 19.52 -8.93
N GLU A 36 24.28 18.70 -9.97
CA GLU A 36 23.56 18.97 -11.22
C GLU A 36 22.06 19.18 -10.94
N MET A 37 21.46 18.37 -10.05
CA MET A 37 20.06 18.52 -9.62
C MET A 37 19.85 19.83 -8.83
N LEU A 38 20.82 20.20 -7.98
CA LEU A 38 20.78 21.48 -7.26
C LEU A 38 21.01 22.69 -8.19
N ASP A 39 21.79 22.54 -9.26
CA ASP A 39 21.96 23.56 -10.30
C ASP A 39 20.68 23.71 -11.13
N PHE A 40 20.02 22.60 -11.53
CA PHE A 40 18.69 22.61 -12.17
C PHE A 40 17.65 23.35 -11.31
N MET A 41 17.53 22.98 -10.02
CA MET A 41 16.58 23.62 -9.10
C MET A 41 16.85 25.13 -8.93
N ARG A 42 18.11 25.56 -8.98
CA ARG A 42 18.48 27.00 -8.95
C ARG A 42 18.27 27.71 -10.29
N ARG A 43 18.37 27.01 -11.43
CA ARG A 43 18.13 27.57 -12.77
C ARG A 43 16.67 27.96 -12.95
N PHE A 44 15.74 27.07 -12.61
CA PHE A 44 14.30 27.24 -12.85
C PHE A 44 13.51 27.85 -11.67
N GLY A 45 14.20 28.35 -10.64
CA GLY A 45 13.59 29.15 -9.55
C GLY A 45 13.12 28.37 -8.32
N TYR A 46 13.29 27.04 -8.29
CA TYR A 46 12.87 26.17 -7.18
C TYR A 46 13.71 26.32 -5.89
N LEU A 47 14.93 26.82 -5.98
CA LEU A 47 15.80 27.13 -4.83
C LEU A 47 16.40 28.54 -4.96
N GLU A 48 16.52 29.26 -3.84
CA GLU A 48 17.10 30.60 -3.78
C GLU A 48 18.57 30.62 -4.25
N LYS A 49 18.98 31.70 -4.95
CA LYS A 49 20.38 31.88 -5.40
C LYS A 49 21.25 32.42 -4.26
N GLY A 50 21.56 31.57 -3.27
CA GLY A 50 22.51 31.87 -2.20
C GLY A 50 23.96 32.06 -2.69
N PRO A 51 24.84 32.72 -1.90
CA PRO A 51 26.25 32.92 -2.28
C PRO A 51 26.99 31.59 -2.48
N SER A 52 27.84 31.54 -3.50
CA SER A 52 28.33 30.35 -4.21
C SER A 52 29.27 29.38 -3.46
N GLN A 53 29.26 29.37 -2.12
CA GLN A 53 30.01 28.43 -1.29
C GLN A 53 29.18 27.84 -0.13
N ALA A 54 27.85 28.00 -0.14
CA ALA A 54 26.94 27.60 0.93
C ALA A 54 26.14 26.30 0.62
N GLU A 55 26.78 25.27 0.07
CA GLU A 55 26.12 23.96 -0.22
C GLU A 55 25.53 23.28 1.03
N ALA A 56 25.95 23.68 2.23
CA ALA A 56 25.57 23.08 3.52
C ALA A 56 24.38 23.77 4.25
N LEU A 57 23.64 24.68 3.61
CA LEU A 57 22.69 25.58 4.30
C LEU A 57 21.18 25.38 3.96
N TYR A 58 20.83 24.56 2.98
CA TYR A 58 19.41 24.23 2.73
C TYR A 58 18.91 23.17 3.73
N SER A 59 17.75 23.43 4.35
CA SER A 59 17.10 22.42 5.19
C SER A 59 16.57 21.26 4.34
N GLY A 60 16.49 20.07 4.91
CA GLY A 60 15.93 18.90 4.23
C GLY A 60 14.49 19.15 3.72
N ASP A 61 13.70 19.90 4.48
CA ASP A 61 12.33 20.28 4.10
C ASP A 61 12.29 21.22 2.88
N ALA A 62 13.25 22.14 2.74
CA ALA A 62 13.32 23.05 1.59
C ALA A 62 13.66 22.29 0.29
N ILE A 63 14.54 21.29 0.36
CA ILE A 63 14.87 20.40 -0.77
C ILE A 63 13.64 19.56 -1.16
N VAL A 64 12.93 18.99 -0.17
CA VAL A 64 11.70 18.22 -0.42
C VAL A 64 10.62 19.07 -1.09
N GLU A 65 10.46 20.34 -0.70
CA GLU A 65 9.49 21.23 -1.33
C GLU A 65 9.90 21.66 -2.75
N ALA A 66 11.19 21.92 -2.98
CA ALA A 66 11.72 22.14 -4.32
C ALA A 66 11.44 20.95 -5.25
N ILE A 67 11.61 19.72 -4.75
CA ILE A 67 11.28 18.48 -5.49
C ILE A 67 9.77 18.41 -5.80
N ARG A 68 8.88 18.74 -4.85
CA ARG A 68 7.43 18.79 -5.10
C ARG A 68 7.07 19.79 -6.19
N HIS A 69 7.72 20.94 -6.22
CA HIS A 69 7.49 21.93 -7.26
C HIS A 69 7.97 21.44 -8.64
N VAL A 70 9.15 20.82 -8.75
CA VAL A 70 9.60 20.18 -10.01
C VAL A 70 8.58 19.13 -10.48
N GLN A 71 8.11 18.28 -9.57
CA GLN A 71 7.07 17.28 -9.88
C GLN A 71 5.75 17.91 -10.33
N LYS A 72 5.31 18.99 -9.67
CA LYS A 72 4.10 19.74 -10.03
C LYS A 72 4.16 20.29 -11.45
N PHE A 73 5.26 20.94 -11.84
CA PHE A 73 5.43 21.48 -13.19
C PHE A 73 5.75 20.41 -14.24
N GLY A 74 6.19 19.22 -13.84
CA GLY A 74 6.27 18.03 -14.70
C GLY A 74 4.97 17.21 -14.80
N ALA A 75 3.87 17.66 -14.20
CA ALA A 75 2.62 16.89 -14.07
C ALA A 75 2.79 15.49 -13.44
N LEU A 76 3.81 15.32 -12.59
CA LEU A 76 4.05 14.13 -11.77
C LEU A 76 3.33 14.23 -10.42
N GLU A 77 3.25 13.10 -9.71
CA GLU A 77 2.79 13.08 -8.32
C GLU A 77 3.78 13.83 -7.42
N GLN A 78 3.29 14.74 -6.58
CA GLN A 78 4.09 15.63 -5.74
C GLN A 78 4.59 14.92 -4.46
N THR A 79 5.34 13.82 -4.66
CA THR A 79 5.86 12.97 -3.58
C THR A 79 6.91 13.69 -2.73
N GLY A 80 7.65 14.65 -3.29
CA GLY A 80 8.80 15.30 -2.67
C GLY A 80 10.05 14.41 -2.57
N VAL A 81 10.08 13.32 -3.33
CA VAL A 81 11.18 12.35 -3.39
C VAL A 81 11.80 12.40 -4.78
N LEU A 82 13.14 12.42 -4.88
CA LEU A 82 13.86 12.22 -6.14
C LEU A 82 13.73 10.76 -6.61
N ASP A 83 12.55 10.43 -7.14
CA ASP A 83 12.32 9.19 -7.84
C ASP A 83 12.86 9.23 -9.27
N ARG A 84 12.92 8.07 -9.92
CA ARG A 84 13.49 7.92 -11.26
C ARG A 84 12.81 8.83 -12.29
N ARG A 85 11.48 8.99 -12.22
CA ARG A 85 10.72 9.86 -13.15
C ARG A 85 11.05 11.33 -12.94
N THR A 86 11.24 11.75 -11.69
CA THR A 86 11.64 13.12 -11.34
C THR A 86 13.06 13.41 -11.83
N ILE A 87 13.96 12.42 -11.79
CA ILE A 87 15.33 12.54 -12.32
C ILE A 87 15.31 12.59 -13.85
N GLU A 88 14.57 11.71 -14.52
CA GLU A 88 14.40 11.69 -15.98
C GLU A 88 13.77 13.01 -16.49
N LEU A 89 12.80 13.56 -15.75
CA LEU A 89 12.18 14.86 -16.02
C LEU A 89 13.17 16.04 -15.95
N MET A 90 14.18 16.01 -15.08
CA MET A 90 15.21 17.07 -15.00
C MET A 90 16.14 17.11 -16.22
N SER A 91 16.08 16.11 -17.10
CA SER A 91 16.84 16.02 -18.35
C SER A 91 15.94 15.96 -19.59
N ALA A 92 14.65 16.29 -19.44
CA ALA A 92 13.68 16.28 -20.54
C ALA A 92 13.61 17.64 -21.25
N PRO A 93 13.52 17.68 -22.60
CA PRO A 93 13.46 18.92 -23.37
C PRO A 93 12.33 19.86 -22.93
N ARG A 94 12.66 21.12 -22.71
CA ARG A 94 11.76 22.12 -22.11
C ARG A 94 12.08 23.56 -22.53
N CYS A 95 11.19 24.49 -22.18
CA CYS A 95 11.46 25.92 -22.22
C CYS A 95 12.50 26.33 -21.16
N GLY A 96 13.36 27.28 -21.51
CA GLY A 96 14.42 27.85 -20.66
C GLY A 96 13.94 28.87 -19.62
N VAL A 97 12.69 29.34 -19.72
CA VAL A 97 12.06 30.28 -18.77
C VAL A 97 11.88 29.63 -17.39
N VAL A 98 11.94 30.44 -16.33
CA VAL A 98 11.81 29.97 -14.94
C VAL A 98 10.37 29.54 -14.60
N ASP A 99 10.23 28.46 -13.84
CA ASP A 99 8.92 27.92 -13.42
C ASP A 99 8.36 28.68 -12.20
N VAL A 100 9.24 29.20 -11.34
CA VAL A 100 8.86 29.89 -10.09
C VAL A 100 9.57 31.24 -10.00
N MET A 101 8.80 32.33 -10.11
CA MET A 101 9.31 33.68 -9.88
C MET A 101 9.48 33.95 -8.38
N GLN A 102 10.73 34.09 -7.93
CA GLN A 102 11.07 34.20 -6.51
C GLN A 102 10.63 35.53 -5.86
N HIS A 103 10.18 36.51 -6.63
CA HIS A 103 10.03 37.89 -6.15
C HIS A 103 8.62 38.30 -5.69
N ASP A 104 7.59 37.47 -5.87
CA ASP A 104 6.21 37.84 -5.50
C ASP A 104 5.52 36.86 -4.53
N GLN A 105 5.96 36.92 -3.27
CA GLN A 105 5.25 36.30 -2.14
C GLN A 105 3.99 37.09 -1.72
N SER A 106 3.55 38.11 -2.47
CA SER A 106 2.55 39.09 -2.04
C SER A 106 1.20 38.98 -2.75
N LEU A 107 1.16 38.50 -3.98
CA LEU A 107 -0.08 38.33 -4.73
C LEU A 107 -0.77 37.00 -4.41
N ARG A 108 -2.02 37.10 -3.93
CA ARG A 108 -2.91 35.96 -3.64
C ARG A 108 -2.91 34.95 -4.78
N HIS A 109 -2.78 33.66 -4.46
CA HIS A 109 -2.96 32.52 -5.37
C HIS A 109 -4.14 32.74 -6.34
N ARG A 110 -3.83 33.11 -7.58
CA ARG A 110 -4.78 33.11 -8.70
C ARG A 110 -4.81 31.69 -9.29
N ARG A 111 -5.92 31.34 -9.94
CA ARG A 111 -6.19 29.97 -10.43
C ARG A 111 -5.52 29.67 -11.79
N TYR A 112 -4.98 30.70 -12.44
CA TYR A 112 -4.47 30.76 -13.81
C TYR A 112 -3.13 31.51 -13.81
N VAL A 113 -2.33 31.33 -14.87
CA VAL A 113 -0.93 31.73 -14.85
C VAL A 113 -0.67 33.08 -15.53
N ILE A 114 -0.30 34.08 -14.74
CA ILE A 114 0.22 35.36 -15.20
C ILE A 114 1.65 35.48 -14.69
N GLY A 115 2.61 35.72 -15.58
CA GLY A 115 4.03 35.92 -15.26
C GLY A 115 4.39 37.39 -15.02
N SER A 116 3.87 38.30 -15.85
CA SER A 116 4.27 39.71 -15.83
C SER A 116 3.10 40.69 -15.99
N GLU A 117 3.41 41.99 -16.05
CA GLU A 117 2.47 42.94 -16.65
C GLU A 117 2.23 42.60 -18.13
N SER A 118 1.03 42.90 -18.62
CA SER A 118 0.68 42.86 -20.04
C SER A 118 1.33 44.01 -20.81
N TRP A 119 1.50 43.88 -22.12
CA TRP A 119 1.73 45.04 -22.97
C TRP A 119 0.65 46.11 -22.74
N ARG A 120 1.05 47.37 -22.58
CA ARG A 120 0.16 48.51 -22.30
C ARG A 120 -0.52 49.09 -23.54
N LYS A 121 -0.29 48.48 -24.71
CA LYS A 121 -0.83 48.84 -26.03
C LYS A 121 -1.37 47.60 -26.72
N ARG A 122 -2.35 47.75 -27.62
CA ARG A 122 -2.89 46.62 -28.41
C ARG A 122 -2.11 46.29 -29.67
N ARG A 123 -1.41 47.26 -30.25
CA ARG A 123 -0.59 47.09 -31.45
C ARG A 123 0.82 46.65 -31.06
N ILE A 124 1.16 45.40 -31.39
CA ILE A 124 2.45 44.78 -31.10
C ILE A 124 3.18 44.54 -32.43
N THR A 125 4.38 45.09 -32.59
CA THR A 125 5.22 44.85 -33.77
C THR A 125 6.16 43.68 -33.54
N TYR A 126 6.39 42.85 -34.57
CA TYR A 126 7.37 41.76 -34.48
C TYR A 126 8.31 41.73 -35.69
N PHE A 127 9.56 41.35 -35.45
CA PHE A 127 10.63 41.24 -36.45
C PHE A 127 11.27 39.85 -36.36
N ILE A 128 11.56 39.24 -37.51
CA ILE A 128 12.28 37.96 -37.57
C ILE A 128 13.70 38.29 -38.03
N ALA A 129 14.66 38.19 -37.11
CA ALA A 129 16.05 38.63 -37.31
C ALA A 129 16.87 37.64 -38.13
N ASN A 130 16.63 36.33 -37.94
CA ASN A 130 17.22 35.22 -38.68
C ASN A 130 16.29 33.99 -38.60
N TRP A 131 16.70 32.87 -39.20
CA TRP A 131 15.91 31.63 -39.26
C TRP A 131 16.82 30.40 -39.23
N SER A 132 16.32 29.29 -38.66
CA SER A 132 17.04 28.02 -38.73
C SER A 132 17.16 27.51 -40.16
N SER A 133 18.37 27.08 -40.53
CA SER A 133 18.63 26.41 -41.81
C SER A 133 17.90 25.06 -41.96
N LYS A 134 17.39 24.49 -40.85
CA LYS A 134 16.70 23.19 -40.81
C LYS A 134 15.21 23.28 -41.18
N VAL A 135 14.60 24.47 -41.07
CA VAL A 135 13.18 24.75 -41.36
C VAL A 135 13.02 25.73 -42.53
N GLY A 136 13.92 26.73 -42.64
CA GLY A 136 13.89 27.73 -43.70
C GLY A 136 12.96 28.92 -43.42
N GLU A 137 13.26 30.05 -44.08
CA GLU A 137 12.63 31.35 -43.84
C GLU A 137 11.10 31.33 -44.02
N ASP A 138 10.62 30.79 -45.15
CA ASP A 138 9.19 30.77 -45.49
C ASP A 138 8.35 30.02 -44.44
N SER A 139 8.87 28.91 -43.92
CA SER A 139 8.19 28.10 -42.92
C SER A 139 8.27 28.73 -41.53
N VAL A 140 9.42 29.30 -41.13
CA VAL A 140 9.53 30.10 -39.89
C VAL A 140 8.53 31.26 -39.90
N ALA A 141 8.48 32.03 -40.99
CA ALA A 141 7.53 33.13 -41.15
C ALA A 141 6.06 32.67 -41.10
N ARG A 142 5.73 31.55 -41.74
CA ARG A 142 4.38 30.96 -41.76
C ARG A 142 3.93 30.46 -40.37
N PHE A 143 4.80 29.78 -39.64
CA PHE A 143 4.48 29.24 -38.32
C PHE A 143 4.44 30.33 -37.24
N MET A 144 5.32 31.34 -37.31
CA MET A 144 5.18 32.53 -36.45
C MET A 144 3.86 33.26 -36.72
N ALA A 145 3.50 33.51 -37.98
CA ALA A 145 2.24 34.15 -38.32
C ALA A 145 1.01 33.36 -37.80
N LYS A 146 1.05 32.02 -37.90
CA LYS A 146 0.02 31.12 -37.34
C LYS A 146 -0.04 31.19 -35.81
N ALA A 147 1.09 31.30 -35.13
CA ALA A 147 1.15 31.46 -33.67
C ALA A 147 0.56 32.80 -33.22
N PHE A 148 0.89 33.90 -33.92
CA PHE A 148 0.31 35.23 -33.67
C PHE A 148 -1.21 35.27 -33.94
N ASP A 149 -1.70 34.61 -34.99
CA ASP A 149 -3.13 34.46 -35.26
C ASP A 149 -3.86 33.81 -34.08
N GLU A 150 -3.36 32.67 -33.59
CA GLU A 150 -4.01 31.91 -32.51
C GLU A 150 -4.15 32.71 -31.21
N TRP A 151 -3.10 33.41 -30.79
CA TRP A 151 -3.15 34.29 -29.61
C TRP A 151 -3.96 35.58 -29.84
N SER A 152 -4.13 36.05 -31.08
CA SER A 152 -4.89 37.27 -31.36
C SER A 152 -6.39 37.12 -31.06
N LYS A 153 -6.95 35.94 -31.33
CA LYS A 153 -8.37 35.57 -31.14
C LYS A 153 -8.89 35.89 -29.74
N TYR A 154 -8.08 35.66 -28.71
CA TYR A 154 -8.49 35.73 -27.30
C TYR A 154 -7.98 36.98 -26.55
N SER A 155 -7.42 37.96 -27.27
CA SER A 155 -6.67 39.07 -26.66
C SER A 155 -6.98 40.46 -27.20
N LYS A 156 -7.62 40.58 -28.38
CA LYS A 156 -7.74 41.83 -29.15
C LYS A 156 -6.38 42.49 -29.44
N LEU A 157 -5.28 41.75 -29.36
CA LEU A 157 -3.99 42.25 -29.80
C LEU A 157 -3.91 42.22 -31.33
N ARG A 158 -3.24 43.22 -31.89
CA ARG A 158 -2.96 43.35 -33.31
C ARG A 158 -1.46 43.20 -33.53
N PHE A 159 -1.08 42.02 -34.00
CA PHE A 159 0.30 41.74 -34.40
C PHE A 159 0.58 42.29 -35.79
N VAL A 160 1.72 42.94 -35.96
CA VAL A 160 2.16 43.54 -37.23
C VAL A 160 3.62 43.18 -37.49
N ARG A 161 3.90 42.46 -38.57
CA ARG A 161 5.29 42.20 -38.99
C ARG A 161 5.94 43.49 -39.44
N VAL A 162 7.12 43.79 -38.90
CA VAL A 162 8.03 44.84 -39.38
C VAL A 162 9.34 44.20 -39.85
N TYR A 163 10.20 45.00 -40.49
CA TYR A 163 11.45 44.54 -41.12
C TYR A 163 12.68 45.26 -40.56
N ASP A 164 12.55 45.77 -39.34
CA ASP A 164 13.56 46.54 -38.64
C ASP A 164 13.61 46.11 -37.15
N PRO A 165 14.77 46.27 -36.48
CA PRO A 165 14.96 45.81 -35.10
C PRO A 165 14.39 46.76 -34.03
N SER A 166 13.46 47.66 -34.38
CA SER A 166 12.69 48.45 -33.39
C SER A 166 11.30 47.86 -33.10
N ALA A 167 11.13 46.57 -33.40
CA ALA A 167 9.96 45.78 -33.04
C ALA A 167 9.80 45.59 -31.52
N ASP A 168 8.58 45.27 -31.08
CA ASP A 168 8.31 44.89 -29.68
C ASP A 168 8.71 43.43 -29.36
N ILE A 169 8.75 42.58 -30.39
CA ILE A 169 9.13 41.16 -30.29
C ILE A 169 10.13 40.86 -31.41
N ILE A 170 11.40 40.68 -31.07
CA ILE A 170 12.41 40.19 -32.00
C ILE A 170 12.49 38.66 -31.86
N VAL A 171 12.36 37.97 -32.99
CA VAL A 171 12.48 36.52 -33.10
C VAL A 171 13.84 36.17 -33.66
N GLY A 172 14.62 35.38 -32.93
CA GLY A 172 15.98 34.99 -33.32
C GLY A 172 16.35 33.54 -32.97
N PHE A 173 17.38 33.05 -33.65
CA PHE A 173 18.01 31.75 -33.46
C PHE A 173 19.48 31.94 -33.10
N GLY A 174 20.00 31.17 -32.14
CA GLY A 174 21.41 31.22 -31.75
C GLY A 174 21.84 29.99 -30.96
N SER A 175 23.15 29.74 -30.87
CA SER A 175 23.74 28.60 -30.15
C SER A 175 24.51 29.07 -28.93
N GLY A 176 24.43 28.33 -27.82
CA GLY A 176 25.22 28.61 -26.61
C GLY A 176 25.05 30.05 -26.09
N HIS A 177 26.14 30.80 -26.00
CA HIS A 177 26.12 32.22 -25.56
C HIS A 177 25.78 33.16 -26.73
N HIS A 178 24.50 33.47 -26.92
CA HIS A 178 23.97 34.09 -28.13
C HIS A 178 23.63 35.60 -28.04
N GLY A 179 23.91 36.27 -26.91
CA GLY A 179 23.84 37.74 -26.80
C GLY A 179 23.22 38.27 -25.51
N ASP A 180 22.50 37.43 -24.79
CA ASP A 180 21.93 37.72 -23.46
C ASP A 180 22.74 37.02 -22.32
N ASN A 181 22.18 37.01 -21.11
CA ASN A 181 22.78 36.38 -19.93
C ASN A 181 22.33 34.92 -19.70
N TYR A 182 21.62 34.31 -20.66
CA TYR A 182 20.93 33.02 -20.54
C TYR A 182 21.42 32.04 -21.62
N PRO A 183 22.67 31.56 -21.56
CA PRO A 183 23.21 30.69 -22.60
C PRO A 183 22.43 29.37 -22.70
N PHE A 184 22.20 28.92 -23.94
CA PHE A 184 21.71 27.58 -24.24
C PHE A 184 22.74 26.51 -23.87
N ASP A 185 22.28 25.28 -23.64
CA ASP A 185 23.11 24.14 -23.24
C ASP A 185 23.39 23.13 -24.37
N GLY A 186 22.93 23.42 -25.59
CA GLY A 186 23.08 22.56 -26.75
C GLY A 186 22.00 21.47 -26.83
N PRO A 187 22.16 20.47 -27.70
CA PRO A 187 21.03 19.65 -28.14
C PRO A 187 20.31 18.87 -27.02
N GLY A 188 19.00 19.06 -26.93
CA GLY A 188 18.03 18.19 -26.30
C GLY A 188 17.53 18.60 -24.92
N ASN A 189 17.90 19.78 -24.39
CA ASN A 189 17.47 20.21 -23.05
C ASN A 189 16.69 21.53 -23.06
N ILE A 190 17.31 22.66 -23.43
CA ILE A 190 16.60 23.94 -23.54
C ILE A 190 16.36 24.28 -24.99
N LEU A 191 15.11 24.18 -25.41
CA LEU A 191 14.71 24.36 -26.81
C LEU A 191 14.69 25.82 -27.24
N ALA A 192 14.27 26.69 -26.33
CA ALA A 192 14.08 28.12 -26.54
C ALA A 192 13.89 28.82 -25.19
N HIS A 193 13.92 30.15 -25.20
CA HIS A 193 13.33 30.99 -24.16
C HIS A 193 12.80 32.29 -24.75
N ALA A 194 11.90 32.94 -24.02
CA ALA A 194 11.42 34.28 -24.33
C ALA A 194 11.37 35.17 -23.10
N PHE A 195 11.47 36.48 -23.33
CA PHE A 195 11.42 37.49 -22.28
C PHE A 195 10.00 38.06 -22.13
N TYR A 196 9.62 38.33 -20.89
CA TYR A 196 8.32 38.92 -20.60
C TYR A 196 8.21 40.38 -21.13
N PRO A 197 6.99 40.89 -21.39
CA PRO A 197 6.77 42.30 -21.70
C PRO A 197 7.50 43.23 -20.72
N TYR A 198 8.30 44.17 -21.26
CA TYR A 198 9.12 45.14 -20.52
C TYR A 198 10.26 44.54 -19.66
N GLU A 199 10.53 43.24 -19.72
CA GLU A 199 11.64 42.61 -19.02
C GLU A 199 12.99 43.01 -19.65
N MET A 200 14.05 43.10 -18.84
CA MET A 200 15.44 43.39 -19.29
C MET A 200 15.62 44.66 -20.16
N ASN A 201 14.65 45.59 -20.14
CA ASN A 201 14.57 46.84 -20.92
C ASN A 201 14.56 46.67 -22.45
N ALA A 202 15.67 46.21 -23.03
CA ALA A 202 15.90 46.19 -24.48
C ALA A 202 15.53 44.86 -25.15
N TYR A 203 15.27 43.82 -24.37
CA TYR A 203 14.94 42.47 -24.82
C TYR A 203 13.50 42.05 -24.49
N GLY A 204 12.73 42.92 -23.83
CA GLY A 204 11.43 42.54 -23.26
C GLY A 204 10.41 42.25 -24.35
N GLY A 205 10.02 40.99 -24.50
CA GLY A 205 9.21 40.48 -25.60
C GLY A 205 9.95 39.53 -26.54
N ASP A 206 11.28 39.56 -26.60
CA ASP A 206 12.05 38.79 -27.57
C ASP A 206 11.97 37.27 -27.35
N ILE A 207 12.08 36.52 -28.45
CA ILE A 207 12.04 35.06 -28.49
C ILE A 207 13.34 34.53 -29.09
N HIS A 208 14.08 33.74 -28.34
CA HIS A 208 15.32 33.08 -28.77
C HIS A 208 15.10 31.56 -28.86
N PHE A 209 15.38 30.98 -30.03
CA PHE A 209 15.38 29.54 -30.26
C PHE A 209 16.81 29.00 -30.30
N ASP A 210 17.07 27.82 -29.72
CA ASP A 210 18.41 27.21 -29.80
C ASP A 210 18.65 26.66 -31.22
N GLU A 211 19.67 27.18 -31.91
CA GLU A 211 20.04 26.68 -33.24
C GLU A 211 20.80 25.34 -33.19
N ASP A 212 21.19 24.85 -32.02
CA ASP A 212 21.76 23.50 -31.90
C ASP A 212 20.67 22.40 -31.98
N GLU A 213 19.38 22.75 -31.85
CA GLU A 213 18.26 21.82 -31.95
C GLU A 213 17.94 21.33 -33.37
N ASN A 214 17.49 20.08 -33.48
CA ASN A 214 17.07 19.46 -34.74
C ASN A 214 15.64 19.87 -35.12
N TRP A 215 15.44 21.15 -35.46
CA TRP A 215 14.15 21.71 -35.87
C TRP A 215 13.54 21.02 -37.10
N LYS A 216 12.22 20.82 -37.06
CA LYS A 216 11.39 20.17 -38.10
C LYS A 216 10.00 20.80 -38.19
N GLU A 217 9.32 20.50 -39.29
CA GLU A 217 7.89 20.76 -39.47
C GLU A 217 7.07 19.48 -39.21
N ASN A 218 6.02 19.57 -38.38
CA ASN A 218 5.11 18.47 -38.03
C ASN A 218 5.82 17.23 -37.48
N SER A 219 6.81 17.41 -36.60
CA SER A 219 7.52 16.28 -35.98
C SER A 219 6.70 15.63 -34.87
N THR A 220 6.22 14.40 -35.11
CA THR A 220 5.46 13.61 -34.13
C THR A 220 6.33 12.95 -33.07
N HIS A 221 7.63 12.78 -33.31
CA HIS A 221 8.54 12.07 -32.42
C HIS A 221 9.79 12.89 -32.09
N LEU A 222 10.09 13.00 -30.79
CA LEU A 222 11.28 13.68 -30.26
C LEU A 222 12.61 13.19 -30.86
N GLY A 223 12.69 11.91 -31.27
CA GLY A 223 13.87 11.34 -31.92
C GLY A 223 14.03 11.70 -33.41
N GLU A 224 12.99 12.24 -34.06
CA GLU A 224 13.02 12.67 -35.46
C GLU A 224 13.33 14.17 -35.59
N GLY A 225 12.94 14.94 -34.57
CA GLY A 225 13.28 16.36 -34.38
C GLY A 225 12.26 17.11 -33.53
N VAL A 226 12.54 18.39 -33.28
CA VAL A 226 11.70 19.30 -32.50
C VAL A 226 10.78 20.07 -33.45
N ASP A 227 9.47 20.04 -33.21
CA ASP A 227 8.49 20.76 -34.02
C ASP A 227 8.55 22.26 -33.72
N PHE A 228 8.92 23.04 -34.75
CA PHE A 228 9.12 24.48 -34.59
C PHE A 228 7.85 25.22 -34.18
N TYR A 229 6.69 24.89 -34.77
CA TYR A 229 5.43 25.57 -34.46
C TYR A 229 5.04 25.40 -32.98
N SER A 230 5.26 24.20 -32.43
CA SER A 230 4.88 23.85 -31.07
C SER A 230 5.69 24.60 -30.01
N VAL A 231 6.98 24.82 -30.24
CA VAL A 231 7.80 25.69 -29.37
C VAL A 231 7.46 27.15 -29.62
N ALA A 232 7.35 27.58 -30.88
CA ALA A 232 7.09 28.98 -31.22
C ALA A 232 5.78 29.54 -30.64
N ILE A 233 4.70 28.75 -30.63
CA ILE A 233 3.43 29.18 -30.03
C ILE A 233 3.49 29.22 -28.49
N HIS A 234 4.33 28.38 -27.85
CA HIS A 234 4.57 28.39 -26.41
C HIS A 234 5.38 29.62 -25.98
N GLU A 235 6.54 29.86 -26.60
CA GLU A 235 7.41 30.99 -26.28
C GLU A 235 6.71 32.34 -26.49
N LEU A 236 5.89 32.45 -27.54
CA LEU A 236 5.06 33.62 -27.78
C LEU A 236 4.08 33.90 -26.62
N GLY A 237 3.64 32.88 -25.87
CA GLY A 237 2.86 33.10 -24.64
C GLY A 237 3.65 33.87 -23.57
N HIS A 238 4.95 33.60 -23.41
CA HIS A 238 5.84 34.34 -22.52
C HIS A 238 6.03 35.79 -22.98
N SER A 239 6.27 36.01 -24.28
CA SER A 239 6.30 37.35 -24.89
C SER A 239 4.99 38.14 -24.74
N LEU A 240 3.89 37.46 -24.36
CA LEU A 240 2.58 38.05 -24.07
C LEU A 240 2.28 38.13 -22.56
N GLY A 241 3.16 37.67 -21.68
CA GLY A 241 3.02 37.82 -20.23
C GLY A 241 2.52 36.58 -19.47
N LEU A 242 2.33 35.44 -20.14
CA LEU A 242 1.92 34.18 -19.51
C LEU A 242 3.15 33.47 -18.96
N ALA A 243 3.07 32.91 -17.75
CA ALA A 243 4.11 32.02 -17.23
C ALA A 243 3.70 30.55 -17.38
N HIS A 244 4.59 29.62 -16.99
CA HIS A 244 4.36 28.19 -17.14
C HIS A 244 3.14 27.67 -16.36
N SER A 245 2.35 26.79 -16.98
CA SER A 245 1.24 26.09 -16.33
C SER A 245 1.65 24.69 -15.88
N PRO A 246 1.27 24.24 -14.67
CA PRO A 246 1.44 22.84 -14.23
C PRO A 246 0.38 21.90 -14.85
N VAL A 247 -0.54 22.41 -15.66
CA VAL A 247 -1.61 21.62 -16.31
C VAL A 247 -1.05 21.01 -17.59
N TYR A 248 -0.95 19.67 -17.65
CA TYR A 248 -0.38 18.96 -18.81
C TYR A 248 -1.04 19.30 -20.16
N SER A 249 -2.34 19.65 -20.18
CA SER A 249 -3.03 20.04 -21.42
C SER A 249 -2.72 21.48 -21.87
N SER A 250 -2.43 22.41 -20.96
CA SER A 250 -2.10 23.82 -21.26
C SER A 250 -0.94 23.93 -22.23
N LEU A 251 -1.05 24.87 -23.18
CA LEU A 251 0.03 25.16 -24.11
C LEU A 251 1.28 25.64 -23.37
N MET A 252 1.10 26.42 -22.29
CA MET A 252 2.17 26.92 -21.42
C MET A 252 2.78 25.85 -20.48
N PHE A 253 2.55 24.56 -20.70
CA PHE A 253 3.23 23.49 -19.95
C PHE A 253 4.73 23.45 -20.28
N PRO A 254 5.65 23.54 -19.29
CA PRO A 254 7.07 23.84 -19.55
C PRO A 254 7.84 22.79 -20.37
N TYR A 255 7.41 21.53 -20.33
CA TYR A 255 8.08 20.42 -21.00
C TYR A 255 7.47 20.17 -22.39
N TYR A 256 8.32 19.91 -23.36
CA TYR A 256 7.91 19.74 -24.76
C TYR A 256 7.06 18.46 -24.95
N LYS A 257 5.90 18.61 -25.60
CA LYS A 257 4.88 17.56 -25.76
C LYS A 257 4.77 16.96 -27.16
N GLY A 258 5.60 17.38 -28.12
CA GLY A 258 5.36 17.13 -29.54
C GLY A 258 4.38 18.14 -30.15
N ILE A 259 3.74 17.77 -31.26
CA ILE A 259 2.92 18.69 -32.07
C ILE A 259 1.75 19.30 -31.29
N ALA A 260 1.75 20.62 -31.17
CA ALA A 260 0.63 21.44 -30.73
C ALA A 260 -0.49 21.42 -31.78
N GLN A 261 -1.66 20.90 -31.42
CA GLN A 261 -2.83 20.80 -32.33
C GLN A 261 -3.54 22.14 -32.59
N GLY A 262 -2.96 23.26 -32.15
CA GLY A 262 -3.43 24.62 -32.46
C GLY A 262 -4.61 25.11 -31.62
N THR A 263 -5.09 24.35 -30.64
CA THR A 263 -6.13 24.80 -29.69
C THR A 263 -5.50 25.18 -28.36
N LEU A 264 -5.70 26.42 -27.93
CA LEU A 264 -5.35 26.87 -26.58
C LEU A 264 -6.22 26.13 -25.54
N ASP A 265 -5.66 25.81 -24.37
CA ASP A 265 -6.42 25.26 -23.26
C ASP A 265 -7.24 26.37 -22.57
N TYR A 266 -8.21 25.97 -21.75
CA TYR A 266 -8.99 26.88 -20.91
C TYR A 266 -8.09 27.76 -20.02
N ASP A 267 -6.99 27.22 -19.49
CA ASP A 267 -6.05 27.98 -18.64
C ASP A 267 -5.33 29.10 -19.43
N ASP A 268 -4.94 28.80 -20.67
CA ASP A 268 -4.25 29.73 -21.58
C ASP A 268 -5.19 30.88 -22.00
N ILE A 269 -6.42 30.54 -22.42
CA ILE A 269 -7.46 31.51 -22.82
C ILE A 269 -7.82 32.42 -21.64
N LEU A 270 -7.97 31.86 -20.44
CA LEU A 270 -8.31 32.62 -19.23
C LEU A 270 -7.19 33.62 -18.88
N ALA A 271 -5.92 33.26 -19.05
CA ALA A 271 -4.80 34.16 -18.84
C ALA A 271 -4.77 35.33 -19.85
N MET A 272 -5.01 35.08 -21.14
CA MET A 272 -5.15 36.14 -22.15
C MET A 272 -6.30 37.11 -21.84
N TYR A 273 -7.45 36.56 -21.44
CA TYR A 273 -8.61 37.35 -21.04
C TYR A 273 -8.31 38.26 -19.83
N GLN A 274 -7.56 37.77 -18.85
CA GLN A 274 -7.11 38.56 -17.69
C GLN A 274 -6.17 39.70 -18.10
N LEU A 275 -5.14 39.37 -18.89
CA LEU A 275 -4.07 40.30 -19.26
C LEU A 275 -4.55 41.39 -20.22
N TYR A 276 -5.35 41.04 -21.23
CA TYR A 276 -5.64 41.93 -22.37
C TYR A 276 -7.09 42.36 -22.52
N ILE A 277 -8.05 41.64 -21.93
CA ILE A 277 -9.49 41.97 -22.02
C ILE A 277 -9.99 42.66 -20.76
N GLN A 278 -9.60 42.22 -19.56
CA GLN A 278 -10.02 42.82 -18.30
C GLN A 278 -9.13 43.98 -17.81
N ASN A 279 -7.93 44.18 -18.37
CA ASN A 279 -7.00 45.20 -17.90
C ASN A 279 -7.39 46.61 -18.41
N PRO A 280 -7.80 47.55 -17.53
CA PRO A 280 -8.22 48.90 -17.92
C PRO A 280 -7.05 49.84 -18.24
N HIS A 281 -5.80 49.41 -18.05
CA HIS A 281 -4.59 50.21 -18.27
C HIS A 281 -3.99 50.06 -19.67
N ILE A 282 -4.60 49.25 -20.53
CA ILE A 282 -4.22 49.11 -21.93
C ILE A 282 -4.83 50.26 -22.72
N THR A 283 -3.99 51.08 -23.35
CA THR A 283 -4.45 52.13 -24.25
C THR A 283 -4.76 51.53 -25.62
N ASP A 284 -5.99 51.74 -26.08
CA ASP A 284 -6.33 51.63 -27.49
C ASP A 284 -5.62 52.77 -28.24
N ASP A 285 -5.01 52.46 -29.39
CA ASP A 285 -4.29 53.45 -30.21
C ASP A 285 -5.29 54.52 -30.72
N PRO A 286 -4.99 55.83 -30.64
CA PRO A 286 -5.96 56.89 -30.96
C PRO A 286 -6.52 56.89 -32.40
N ASP A 287 -5.90 56.15 -33.31
CA ASP A 287 -6.25 56.09 -34.73
C ASP A 287 -7.47 55.19 -35.05
N TRP A 288 -8.16 54.61 -34.04
CA TRP A 288 -9.34 53.77 -34.27
C TRP A 288 -10.64 54.57 -34.39
N VAL A 289 -10.93 55.09 -35.60
CA VAL A 289 -12.22 55.70 -35.95
C VAL A 289 -12.66 55.27 -37.36
N TYR A 290 -13.73 54.45 -37.41
CA TYR A 290 -14.32 53.78 -38.60
C TYR A 290 -13.43 52.70 -39.27
N THR A 291 -13.93 51.58 -39.80
CA THR A 291 -15.32 51.17 -40.14
C THR A 291 -15.62 49.73 -39.69
N THR A 292 -16.71 49.53 -38.93
CA THR A 292 -17.40 48.24 -38.86
C THR A 292 -18.56 48.22 -39.86
N GLU A 293 -18.42 47.53 -40.99
CA GLU A 293 -19.56 47.20 -41.85
C GLU A 293 -19.27 46.02 -42.81
N ALA A 294 -20.26 45.11 -42.93
CA ALA A 294 -20.53 44.15 -44.01
C ALA A 294 -19.45 43.12 -44.48
N THR A 295 -19.64 41.86 -44.04
CA THR A 295 -19.85 40.63 -44.86
C THR A 295 -19.27 40.53 -46.29
N PRO A 296 -18.67 39.37 -46.69
CA PRO A 296 -19.45 38.12 -46.75
C PRO A 296 -18.71 36.81 -46.39
N GLU A 297 -19.52 35.75 -46.22
CA GLU A 297 -19.08 34.35 -46.12
C GLU A 297 -18.30 33.93 -47.37
N MET A 298 -17.18 33.22 -47.19
CA MET A 298 -16.42 32.61 -48.29
C MET A 298 -16.56 31.09 -48.25
N ASP A 299 -17.47 30.58 -49.08
CA ASP A 299 -17.72 29.16 -49.28
C ASP A 299 -16.53 28.51 -50.02
N PHE A 300 -15.93 27.48 -49.39
CA PHE A 300 -14.80 26.72 -49.94
C PHE A 300 -15.22 25.48 -50.75
N SER A 301 -16.45 25.44 -51.28
CA SER A 301 -17.01 24.24 -51.94
C SER A 301 -17.44 24.39 -53.41
N THR A 302 -16.71 25.14 -54.26
CA THR A 302 -16.55 24.79 -55.70
C THR A 302 -15.57 25.69 -56.47
N VAL A 303 -14.44 25.14 -56.95
CA VAL A 303 -13.85 25.52 -58.26
C VAL A 303 -13.34 24.28 -58.99
N THR A 304 -13.75 24.16 -60.25
CA THR A 304 -13.46 23.12 -61.24
C THR A 304 -11.99 23.11 -61.73
N PRO A 305 -11.54 22.07 -62.47
CA PRO A 305 -10.18 22.04 -63.00
C PRO A 305 -9.94 23.13 -64.05
N ALA A 306 -8.73 23.69 -64.05
CA ALA A 306 -8.36 24.79 -64.94
C ALA A 306 -8.44 24.39 -66.44
N PRO A 307 -9.00 25.25 -67.31
CA PRO A 307 -9.08 24.98 -68.74
C PRO A 307 -7.74 25.20 -69.45
N ARG A 308 -7.46 24.38 -70.47
CA ARG A 308 -6.41 24.69 -71.45
C ARG A 308 -6.88 25.81 -72.38
N LEU A 309 -6.01 26.77 -72.66
CA LEU A 309 -6.12 27.72 -73.78
C LEU A 309 -4.73 27.86 -74.46
N PRO A 310 -4.68 28.32 -75.73
CA PRO A 310 -3.88 27.61 -76.74
C PRO A 310 -2.56 28.28 -77.13
N GLU A 311 -1.79 27.54 -77.91
CA GLU A 311 -0.54 27.95 -78.59
C GLU A 311 -0.74 29.17 -79.51
N LEU A 312 0.32 29.97 -79.65
CA LEU A 312 0.62 30.75 -80.85
C LEU A 312 2.13 31.02 -80.93
N ASP A 313 2.71 30.80 -82.11
CA ASP A 313 4.15 30.69 -82.39
C ASP A 313 4.91 32.04 -82.36
N GLY A 314 6.27 32.00 -82.35
CA GLY A 314 7.06 33.25 -82.36
C GLY A 314 8.59 33.23 -82.59
N ASP A 315 9.25 32.08 -82.74
CA ASP A 315 10.56 31.84 -83.42
C ASP A 315 11.90 32.55 -83.01
N ALA A 316 12.99 31.79 -83.24
CA ALA A 316 14.38 32.14 -83.57
C ALA A 316 15.29 33.02 -82.67
N GLY A 317 16.29 32.37 -82.05
CA GLY A 317 17.70 32.80 -82.22
C GLY A 317 18.56 33.00 -80.95
N PRO A 318 19.91 32.81 -81.00
CA PRO A 318 20.60 32.15 -79.89
C PRO A 318 21.79 32.91 -79.27
N SER A 319 22.07 32.63 -77.98
CA SER A 319 23.45 32.58 -77.46
C SER A 319 23.52 31.90 -76.07
N SER A 320 24.71 31.42 -75.73
CA SER A 320 25.06 30.71 -74.50
C SER A 320 25.43 31.67 -73.37
N GLU A 321 24.96 31.43 -72.14
CA GLU A 321 25.82 31.23 -70.95
C GLU A 321 25.00 30.87 -69.68
N ARG A 322 25.67 30.24 -68.71
CA ARG A 322 25.18 29.84 -67.37
C ARG A 322 26.15 30.51 -66.37
N PRO A 323 25.72 31.17 -65.25
CA PRO A 323 25.20 30.41 -64.09
C PRO A 323 24.28 31.08 -63.04
N THR A 324 23.34 30.28 -62.50
CA THR A 324 22.78 30.33 -61.12
C THR A 324 21.94 31.54 -60.65
N PRO A 325 21.13 31.42 -59.57
CA PRO A 325 19.81 32.05 -59.53
C PRO A 325 19.61 33.16 -58.48
N SER A 326 18.69 34.07 -58.80
CA SER A 326 17.75 34.79 -57.92
C SER A 326 16.68 35.40 -58.86
N THR A 327 15.42 35.62 -58.50
CA THR A 327 14.89 36.21 -57.27
C THR A 327 13.49 35.70 -56.94
N THR A 328 13.21 35.53 -55.65
CA THR A 328 11.86 35.38 -55.09
C THR A 328 11.17 36.75 -55.11
N GLU A 329 9.98 36.87 -55.72
CA GLU A 329 9.15 38.08 -55.57
C GLU A 329 8.45 38.04 -54.20
N VAL A 330 8.94 38.86 -53.27
CA VAL A 330 8.33 39.03 -51.94
C VAL A 330 7.14 39.98 -52.04
N TYR A 331 5.93 39.44 -51.91
CA TYR A 331 4.71 40.24 -51.77
C TYR A 331 4.63 40.82 -50.35
N ASN A 332 5.16 42.03 -50.17
CA ASN A 332 5.04 42.80 -48.92
C ASN A 332 3.60 43.29 -48.71
N VAL A 333 2.78 42.47 -48.05
CA VAL A 333 1.54 42.90 -47.39
C VAL A 333 1.73 42.74 -45.88
N PRO A 334 1.64 43.80 -45.05
CA PRO A 334 1.66 43.65 -43.61
C PRO A 334 0.39 42.93 -43.18
N ILE A 335 0.49 41.62 -42.94
CA ILE A 335 -0.61 40.82 -42.41
C ILE A 335 -0.89 41.33 -40.99
N THR A 336 -2.13 41.77 -40.74
CA THR A 336 -2.55 42.21 -39.41
C THR A 336 -3.78 41.44 -38.96
N PHE A 337 -3.61 40.65 -37.90
CA PHE A 337 -4.65 39.86 -37.26
C PHE A 337 -5.41 40.71 -36.23
N VAL A 338 -6.71 40.48 -36.08
CA VAL A 338 -7.59 41.18 -35.13
C VAL A 338 -8.59 40.16 -34.57
N GLY A 339 -8.50 39.85 -33.28
CA GLY A 339 -9.44 38.95 -32.60
C GLY A 339 -10.82 39.56 -32.40
N ASP A 340 -11.83 38.70 -32.27
CA ASP A 340 -13.22 39.07 -32.02
C ASP A 340 -13.54 39.15 -30.51
N TYR A 341 -14.82 39.20 -30.17
CA TYR A 341 -15.31 39.47 -28.81
C TYR A 341 -15.83 38.21 -28.08
N GLU A 342 -15.42 37.02 -28.49
CA GLU A 342 -15.92 35.76 -27.91
C GLU A 342 -15.56 35.63 -26.42
N THR A 343 -16.56 35.29 -25.60
CA THR A 343 -16.37 35.01 -24.17
C THR A 343 -16.10 33.53 -23.89
N VAL A 344 -15.45 33.25 -22.76
CA VAL A 344 -15.08 31.87 -22.35
C VAL A 344 -16.28 30.93 -22.31
N ASP A 345 -17.46 31.41 -21.87
CA ASP A 345 -18.69 30.62 -21.82
C ASP A 345 -19.31 30.39 -23.21
N GLU A 346 -19.18 31.35 -24.14
CA GLU A 346 -19.65 31.20 -25.52
C GLU A 346 -18.84 30.14 -26.29
N HIS A 347 -17.52 30.13 -26.11
CA HIS A 347 -16.61 29.15 -26.73
C HIS A 347 -16.98 27.70 -26.34
N ILE A 348 -17.26 27.47 -25.05
CA ILE A 348 -17.72 26.17 -24.53
C ILE A 348 -19.07 25.78 -25.15
N SER A 349 -19.98 26.75 -25.34
CA SER A 349 -21.32 26.49 -25.89
C SER A 349 -21.33 26.16 -27.38
N ARG A 350 -20.43 26.77 -28.18
CA ARG A 350 -20.35 26.57 -29.64
C ARG A 350 -19.77 25.21 -30.03
N HIS A 351 -18.81 24.70 -29.26
CA HIS A 351 -18.18 23.40 -29.55
C HIS A 351 -18.90 22.18 -28.95
N TYR A 352 -19.97 22.37 -28.18
CA TYR A 352 -20.86 21.31 -27.69
C TYR A 352 -22.33 21.59 -28.02
N SER A 353 -22.77 21.18 -29.21
CA SER A 353 -24.19 20.99 -29.54
C SER A 353 -24.39 19.80 -30.49
N PRO A 354 -25.45 18.99 -30.32
CA PRO A 354 -25.55 17.68 -30.97
C PRO A 354 -26.09 17.77 -32.42
N PRO A 355 -25.55 16.99 -33.37
CA PRO A 355 -26.16 16.85 -34.69
C PRO A 355 -27.49 16.06 -34.59
N GLN A 356 -28.56 16.61 -35.15
CA GLN A 356 -29.71 15.80 -35.56
C GLN A 356 -29.29 14.93 -36.76
N VAL A 357 -29.72 13.67 -36.79
CA VAL A 357 -29.34 12.72 -37.85
C VAL A 357 -30.58 12.07 -38.48
N THR A 358 -30.74 12.26 -39.78
CA THR A 358 -31.57 11.41 -40.64
C THR A 358 -30.91 10.04 -40.84
N HIS A 359 -31.67 8.97 -40.59
CA HIS A 359 -31.28 7.54 -40.57
C HIS A 359 -30.17 7.07 -41.55
N VAL A 360 -29.09 6.46 -41.01
CA VAL A 360 -28.59 5.07 -41.28
C VAL A 360 -27.72 4.62 -40.06
N PRO A 361 -27.26 3.36 -39.98
CA PRO A 361 -27.84 2.27 -39.20
C PRO A 361 -27.47 2.26 -37.69
N GLU A 362 -28.21 1.45 -36.94
CA GLU A 362 -28.23 1.33 -35.47
C GLU A 362 -26.87 0.90 -34.85
N ALA A 363 -26.35 1.71 -33.93
CA ALA A 363 -25.15 1.38 -33.16
C ALA A 363 -25.50 0.48 -31.96
N ALA A 364 -24.73 -0.60 -31.76
CA ALA A 364 -24.97 -1.54 -30.67
C ALA A 364 -25.01 -0.84 -29.28
N PRO A 365 -25.96 -1.21 -28.40
CA PRO A 365 -26.14 -0.56 -27.11
C PRO A 365 -24.92 -0.75 -26.21
N VAL A 366 -24.65 0.25 -25.36
CA VAL A 366 -23.60 0.19 -24.35
C VAL A 366 -23.88 -1.00 -23.41
N PRO A 367 -22.93 -1.94 -23.20
CA PRO A 367 -23.15 -3.08 -22.32
C PRO A 367 -23.43 -2.65 -20.88
N ASP A 368 -24.38 -3.30 -20.21
CA ASP A 368 -24.56 -3.11 -18.78
C ASP A 368 -23.41 -3.78 -18.00
N VAL A 369 -22.63 -2.98 -17.28
CA VAL A 369 -21.54 -3.44 -16.41
C VAL A 369 -22.05 -4.33 -15.27
N CYS A 370 -23.32 -4.17 -14.85
CA CYS A 370 -23.94 -5.02 -13.84
C CYS A 370 -24.36 -6.41 -14.35
N SER A 371 -24.29 -6.67 -15.67
CA SER A 371 -24.57 -8.00 -16.23
C SER A 371 -23.50 -9.05 -15.90
N GLY A 372 -22.29 -8.64 -15.50
CA GLY A 372 -21.13 -9.53 -15.39
C GLY A 372 -20.67 -10.04 -16.77
N SER A 373 -19.77 -11.03 -16.78
CA SER A 373 -19.08 -11.54 -17.99
C SER A 373 -18.37 -10.43 -18.76
N PHE A 374 -17.06 -10.31 -18.51
CA PHE A 374 -16.18 -9.27 -19.06
C PHE A 374 -15.10 -9.93 -19.90
N ASP A 375 -14.64 -9.26 -20.95
CA ASP A 375 -13.67 -9.84 -21.89
C ASP A 375 -12.25 -9.78 -21.33
N ALA A 376 -11.94 -8.76 -20.51
CA ALA A 376 -10.70 -8.68 -19.75
C ALA A 376 -10.87 -7.77 -18.50
N ILE A 377 -10.05 -8.00 -17.48
CA ILE A 377 -9.89 -7.11 -16.32
C ILE A 377 -8.40 -6.98 -15.98
N GLY A 378 -7.89 -5.76 -15.89
CA GLY A 378 -6.50 -5.49 -15.48
C GLY A 378 -6.41 -4.47 -14.36
N LEU A 379 -5.37 -4.57 -13.53
CA LEU A 379 -4.92 -3.46 -12.68
C LEU A 379 -3.87 -2.69 -13.49
N LEU A 380 -4.18 -1.45 -13.87
CA LEU A 380 -3.31 -0.60 -14.70
C LEU A 380 -3.18 0.76 -13.99
N ARG A 381 -1.95 1.20 -13.71
CA ARG A 381 -1.63 2.46 -13.03
C ARG A 381 -2.33 2.63 -11.68
N GLY A 382 -2.48 1.51 -10.95
CA GLY A 382 -3.14 1.45 -9.65
C GLY A 382 -4.67 1.42 -9.66
N GLU A 383 -5.32 1.51 -10.83
CA GLU A 383 -6.79 1.46 -10.97
C GLU A 383 -7.23 0.19 -11.72
N ILE A 384 -8.47 -0.27 -11.46
CA ILE A 384 -9.02 -1.43 -12.19
C ILE A 384 -9.65 -0.94 -13.49
N PHE A 385 -9.25 -1.55 -14.60
CA PHE A 385 -9.85 -1.40 -15.91
C PHE A 385 -10.63 -2.67 -16.25
N ILE A 386 -11.88 -2.53 -16.66
CA ILE A 386 -12.79 -3.61 -17.06
C ILE A 386 -13.14 -3.41 -18.53
N PHE A 387 -13.02 -4.43 -19.36
CA PHE A 387 -13.25 -4.38 -20.81
C PHE A 387 -14.48 -5.23 -21.18
N LYS A 388 -15.33 -4.72 -22.08
CA LYS A 388 -16.47 -5.47 -22.66
C LYS A 388 -16.84 -4.91 -24.03
N GLY A 389 -16.66 -5.71 -25.08
CA GLY A 389 -16.68 -5.29 -26.47
C GLY A 389 -15.74 -4.09 -26.68
N VAL A 390 -16.22 -3.10 -27.43
CA VAL A 390 -15.47 -1.87 -27.72
C VAL A 390 -15.39 -0.90 -26.54
N TYR A 391 -15.99 -1.21 -25.39
CA TYR A 391 -16.10 -0.32 -24.23
C TYR A 391 -15.20 -0.77 -23.08
N LEU A 392 -14.75 0.20 -22.28
CA LEU A 392 -14.09 -0.06 -21.01
C LEU A 392 -14.58 0.86 -19.89
N TRP A 393 -14.49 0.38 -18.65
CA TRP A 393 -14.76 1.11 -17.42
C TRP A 393 -13.47 1.22 -16.61
N ARG A 394 -13.22 2.38 -16.02
CA ARG A 394 -12.16 2.61 -15.03
C ARG A 394 -12.78 2.76 -13.65
N LEU A 395 -12.28 2.01 -12.68
CA LEU A 395 -12.72 2.08 -11.29
C LEU A 395 -11.68 2.84 -10.47
N THR A 396 -12.16 3.80 -9.69
CA THR A 396 -11.42 4.47 -8.62
C THR A 396 -10.96 3.47 -7.54
N GLU A 397 -9.99 3.86 -6.72
CA GLU A 397 -9.50 3.08 -5.56
C GLU A 397 -10.60 2.59 -4.58
N LYS A 398 -11.77 3.24 -4.59
CA LYS A 398 -12.94 2.88 -3.78
C LYS A 398 -13.91 1.92 -4.51
N TYR A 399 -13.45 1.29 -5.59
CA TYR A 399 -14.20 0.41 -6.48
C TYR A 399 -15.49 1.02 -7.04
N ARG A 400 -15.49 2.34 -7.27
CA ARG A 400 -16.57 3.06 -7.97
C ARG A 400 -16.12 3.40 -9.38
N ILE A 401 -17.01 3.22 -10.35
CA ILE A 401 -16.83 3.68 -11.73
C ILE A 401 -16.47 5.17 -11.71
N LYS A 402 -15.39 5.54 -12.38
CA LYS A 402 -14.94 6.92 -12.52
C LYS A 402 -15.93 7.69 -13.40
N GLU A 403 -16.17 8.95 -13.06
CA GLU A 403 -17.05 9.82 -13.84
C GLU A 403 -16.53 9.96 -15.28
N GLY A 404 -17.45 9.96 -16.25
CA GLY A 404 -17.13 9.92 -17.68
C GLY A 404 -16.94 8.53 -18.30
N TYR A 405 -17.11 7.43 -17.55
CA TYR A 405 -17.04 6.05 -18.07
C TYR A 405 -18.45 5.38 -18.13
N PRO A 406 -18.70 4.46 -19.08
CA PRO A 406 -17.75 3.85 -20.02
C PRO A 406 -17.33 4.74 -21.17
N VAL A 407 -16.13 4.47 -21.67
CA VAL A 407 -15.56 5.05 -22.91
C VAL A 407 -15.17 3.94 -23.86
N LYS A 408 -14.93 4.26 -25.14
CA LYS A 408 -14.45 3.29 -26.12
C LYS A 408 -12.93 3.09 -26.00
N ILE A 409 -12.44 1.88 -26.26
CA ILE A 409 -11.03 1.48 -26.00
C ILE A 409 -10.02 2.47 -26.61
N TRP A 410 -10.22 2.86 -27.88
CA TRP A 410 -9.36 3.79 -28.62
C TRP A 410 -9.40 5.26 -28.12
N GLN A 411 -10.30 5.61 -27.20
CA GLN A 411 -10.30 6.93 -26.55
C GLN A 411 -9.28 6.98 -25.39
N VAL A 412 -8.92 5.82 -24.84
CA VAL A 412 -7.90 5.68 -23.78
C VAL A 412 -6.56 5.26 -24.40
N PHE A 413 -6.58 4.24 -25.25
CA PHE A 413 -5.41 3.73 -25.96
C PHE A 413 -5.35 4.35 -27.35
N ARG A 414 -4.83 5.58 -27.44
CA ARG A 414 -4.67 6.29 -28.72
C ARG A 414 -3.75 5.47 -29.64
N GLY A 415 -4.18 5.29 -30.89
CA GLY A 415 -3.49 4.44 -31.87
C GLY A 415 -3.97 2.98 -31.89
N PHE A 416 -4.80 2.52 -30.94
CA PHE A 416 -5.30 1.14 -30.96
C PHE A 416 -6.23 0.91 -32.17
N PRO A 417 -6.07 -0.18 -32.95
CA PRO A 417 -6.81 -0.33 -34.20
C PRO A 417 -8.34 -0.38 -33.99
N LYS A 418 -9.08 0.49 -34.69
CA LYS A 418 -10.56 0.54 -34.63
C LYS A 418 -11.25 -0.73 -35.17
N THR A 419 -10.49 -1.62 -35.80
CA THR A 419 -10.91 -2.96 -36.25
C THR A 419 -10.96 -3.98 -35.11
N VAL A 420 -10.25 -3.75 -34.00
CA VAL A 420 -10.27 -4.63 -32.83
C VAL A 420 -11.54 -4.35 -32.01
N THR A 421 -12.37 -5.38 -31.86
CA THR A 421 -13.72 -5.25 -31.27
C THR A 421 -13.79 -5.56 -29.78
N HIS A 422 -12.75 -6.15 -29.20
CA HIS A 422 -12.63 -6.57 -27.80
C HIS A 422 -11.16 -6.82 -27.44
N VAL A 423 -10.85 -6.91 -26.14
CA VAL A 423 -9.53 -7.25 -25.59
C VAL A 423 -9.72 -8.51 -24.76
N ASP A 424 -8.99 -9.58 -25.05
CA ASP A 424 -9.10 -10.87 -24.34
C ASP A 424 -8.27 -10.90 -23.05
N ALA A 425 -7.14 -10.17 -23.00
CA ALA A 425 -6.32 -10.08 -21.79
C ALA A 425 -5.53 -8.78 -21.74
N VAL A 426 -5.22 -8.31 -20.53
CA VAL A 426 -4.47 -7.06 -20.32
C VAL A 426 -3.70 -7.07 -19.01
N TYR A 427 -2.47 -6.56 -19.00
CA TYR A 427 -1.68 -6.34 -17.78
C TYR A 427 -0.71 -5.17 -17.93
N GLU A 428 -0.14 -4.69 -16.82
CA GLU A 428 0.89 -3.65 -16.78
C GLU A 428 2.25 -4.27 -16.40
N ARG A 429 3.27 -4.04 -17.23
CA ARG A 429 4.65 -4.48 -16.99
C ARG A 429 5.28 -3.66 -15.86
N LEU A 430 5.88 -4.33 -14.88
CA LEU A 430 6.45 -3.65 -13.70
C LEU A 430 7.74 -2.87 -14.01
N ASP A 431 8.45 -3.23 -15.08
CA ASP A 431 9.77 -2.66 -15.40
C ASP A 431 9.69 -1.26 -16.03
N ASP A 432 8.67 -1.02 -16.86
CA ASP A 432 8.47 0.24 -17.60
C ASP A 432 7.06 0.86 -17.43
N ASN A 433 6.12 0.17 -16.78
CA ASN A 433 4.69 0.55 -16.68
C ASN A 433 3.96 0.56 -18.03
N ALA A 434 4.48 -0.19 -19.02
CA ALA A 434 3.82 -0.36 -20.30
C ALA A 434 2.66 -1.36 -20.16
N ILE A 435 1.52 -1.02 -20.76
CA ILE A 435 0.30 -1.82 -20.74
C ILE A 435 0.32 -2.75 -21.94
N VAL A 436 0.28 -4.06 -21.69
CA VAL A 436 0.21 -5.08 -22.74
C VAL A 436 -1.25 -5.49 -22.94
N LEU A 437 -1.74 -5.36 -24.16
CA LEU A 437 -3.09 -5.70 -24.59
C LEU A 437 -3.02 -6.92 -25.52
N PHE A 438 -3.88 -7.92 -25.31
CA PHE A 438 -4.03 -9.10 -26.17
C PHE A 438 -5.41 -9.11 -26.83
N SER A 439 -5.47 -9.46 -28.12
CA SER A 439 -6.72 -9.71 -28.84
C SER A 439 -6.48 -10.72 -29.96
N GLY A 440 -7.14 -11.87 -29.88
CA GLY A 440 -6.90 -13.03 -30.73
C GLY A 440 -5.42 -13.42 -30.75
N ARG A 441 -4.88 -13.62 -31.96
CA ARG A 441 -3.48 -14.04 -32.18
C ARG A 441 -2.48 -12.89 -32.17
N SER A 442 -2.86 -11.72 -31.62
CA SER A 442 -2.07 -10.49 -31.65
C SER A 442 -1.95 -9.84 -30.28
N PHE A 443 -0.87 -9.09 -30.08
CA PHE A 443 -0.66 -8.26 -28.90
C PHE A 443 -0.11 -6.88 -29.27
N TRP A 444 -0.27 -5.95 -28.33
CA TRP A 444 0.21 -4.57 -28.43
C TRP A 444 0.78 -4.13 -27.09
N ILE A 445 1.84 -3.33 -27.08
CA ILE A 445 2.42 -2.74 -25.86
C ILE A 445 2.29 -1.21 -25.94
N PHE A 446 1.68 -0.60 -24.93
CA PHE A 446 1.35 0.83 -24.84
C PHE A 446 2.08 1.48 -23.65
N ASP A 447 2.99 2.42 -23.91
CA ASP A 447 3.90 2.97 -22.88
C ASP A 447 3.22 3.98 -21.93
N ALA A 448 2.34 4.82 -22.46
CA ALA A 448 1.56 5.89 -21.83
C ALA A 448 0.96 6.80 -22.90
N LEU A 449 1.71 6.97 -23.99
CA LEU A 449 1.52 7.95 -25.06
C LEU A 449 1.34 7.25 -26.40
N ASN A 450 2.13 6.21 -26.67
CA ASN A 450 2.19 5.49 -27.94
C ASN A 450 2.18 3.97 -27.76
N PHE A 451 1.93 3.28 -28.86
CA PHE A 451 2.26 1.87 -28.99
C PHE A 451 3.72 1.71 -29.41
N LEU A 452 4.48 0.86 -28.71
CA LEU A 452 5.91 0.65 -28.94
C LEU A 452 6.22 0.13 -30.36
N TRP A 453 5.25 -0.50 -31.00
CA TRP A 453 5.28 -0.84 -32.42
C TRP A 453 3.99 -0.35 -33.09
N PRO A 454 4.08 0.33 -34.25
CA PRO A 454 2.90 0.72 -35.03
C PRO A 454 2.23 -0.49 -35.72
N ASP A 455 2.98 -1.56 -35.95
CA ASP A 455 2.51 -2.80 -36.58
C ASP A 455 1.96 -3.80 -35.57
N VAL A 456 0.96 -4.58 -35.99
CA VAL A 456 0.33 -5.64 -35.20
C VAL A 456 1.33 -6.79 -34.99
N ARG A 457 1.65 -7.14 -33.73
CA ARG A 457 2.60 -8.20 -33.40
C ARG A 457 1.89 -9.53 -33.10
N PRO A 458 2.31 -10.66 -33.67
CA PRO A 458 1.75 -11.98 -33.39
C PRO A 458 2.21 -12.52 -32.03
N LEU A 459 1.41 -13.38 -31.40
CA LEU A 459 1.77 -14.02 -30.10
C LEU A 459 3.12 -14.77 -30.13
N THR A 460 3.57 -15.22 -31.29
CA THR A 460 4.88 -15.88 -31.49
C THR A 460 6.05 -15.00 -31.07
N ASP A 461 5.96 -13.69 -31.30
CA ASP A 461 6.99 -12.72 -30.94
C ASP A 461 7.05 -12.51 -29.42
N PHE A 462 5.99 -12.91 -28.71
CA PHE A 462 5.92 -12.97 -27.24
C PHE A 462 6.47 -14.29 -26.66
N GLY A 463 6.98 -15.20 -27.51
CA GLY A 463 7.44 -16.53 -27.11
C GLY A 463 6.32 -17.55 -26.88
N LEU A 464 5.09 -17.28 -27.35
CA LEU A 464 3.96 -18.22 -27.28
C LEU A 464 3.92 -19.13 -28.52
N PRO A 465 3.39 -20.36 -28.42
CA PRO A 465 3.40 -21.30 -29.53
C PRO A 465 2.40 -20.94 -30.64
N GLU A 466 2.75 -21.21 -31.90
CA GLU A 466 1.94 -20.85 -33.08
C GLU A 466 0.50 -21.38 -33.06
N ASN A 467 0.25 -22.52 -32.43
CA ASN A 467 -1.09 -23.12 -32.37
C ASN A 467 -2.04 -22.42 -31.38
N LEU A 468 -1.59 -21.38 -30.69
CA LEU A 468 -2.41 -20.63 -29.74
C LEU A 468 -3.30 -19.61 -30.47
N GLU A 469 -4.61 -19.66 -30.19
CA GLU A 469 -5.60 -18.78 -30.85
C GLU A 469 -5.78 -17.44 -30.12
N ARG A 470 -5.65 -17.42 -28.79
CA ARG A 470 -5.70 -16.22 -27.93
C ARG A 470 -5.14 -16.51 -26.53
N ILE A 471 -5.04 -15.45 -25.71
CA ILE A 471 -4.84 -15.52 -24.26
C ILE A 471 -6.17 -15.18 -23.59
N ASP A 472 -6.70 -16.06 -22.73
CA ASP A 472 -7.98 -15.83 -22.04
C ASP A 472 -7.84 -14.91 -20.81
N ALA A 473 -6.66 -14.83 -20.18
CA ALA A 473 -6.41 -13.87 -19.10
C ALA A 473 -4.90 -13.62 -18.85
N ALA A 474 -4.55 -12.50 -18.22
CA ALA A 474 -3.18 -12.16 -17.84
C ALA A 474 -3.11 -11.43 -16.48
N MET A 475 -2.08 -11.68 -15.68
CA MET A 475 -1.72 -10.85 -14.51
C MET A 475 -0.23 -10.89 -14.21
N VAL A 476 0.30 -9.83 -13.59
CA VAL A 476 1.55 -9.93 -12.84
C VAL A 476 1.24 -10.44 -11.44
N TRP A 477 2.02 -11.36 -10.89
CA TRP A 477 1.83 -11.82 -9.50
C TRP A 477 2.71 -11.01 -8.53
N PRO A 478 2.16 -10.17 -7.62
CA PRO A 478 2.96 -9.32 -6.72
C PRO A 478 3.81 -10.05 -5.66
N LYS A 479 3.85 -11.40 -5.68
CA LYS A 479 4.71 -12.21 -4.81
C LYS A 479 6.09 -12.46 -5.40
N ASN A 480 6.22 -12.44 -6.73
CA ASN A 480 7.45 -12.76 -7.45
C ASN A 480 7.70 -11.87 -8.68
N ASN A 481 6.82 -10.91 -8.95
CA ASN A 481 6.92 -9.95 -10.05
C ASN A 481 7.04 -10.61 -11.44
N LYS A 482 6.49 -11.82 -11.61
CA LYS A 482 6.40 -12.50 -12.91
C LYS A 482 5.00 -12.37 -13.48
N THR A 483 4.91 -12.28 -14.81
CA THR A 483 3.66 -12.29 -15.54
C THR A 483 3.20 -13.73 -15.75
N TYR A 484 1.89 -13.95 -15.60
CA TYR A 484 1.22 -15.22 -15.82
C TYR A 484 0.15 -15.02 -16.89
N LEU A 485 0.26 -15.78 -17.97
CA LEU A 485 -0.68 -15.78 -19.09
C LEU A 485 -1.46 -17.09 -19.09
N PHE A 486 -2.77 -17.01 -19.27
CA PHE A 486 -3.69 -18.14 -19.14
C PHE A 486 -4.40 -18.38 -20.46
N ALA A 487 -4.46 -19.64 -20.91
CA ALA A 487 -5.27 -20.02 -22.07
C ALA A 487 -5.73 -21.48 -21.96
N GLY A 488 -7.03 -21.72 -22.14
CA GLY A 488 -7.62 -23.04 -22.10
C GLY A 488 -7.45 -23.72 -20.73
N ASN A 489 -6.81 -24.90 -20.73
CA ASN A 489 -6.41 -25.63 -19.52
C ASN A 489 -4.93 -25.45 -19.14
N GLN A 490 -4.23 -24.47 -19.73
CA GLN A 490 -2.81 -24.22 -19.52
C GLN A 490 -2.52 -22.79 -19.09
N PHE A 491 -1.32 -22.58 -18.53
CA PHE A 491 -0.79 -21.26 -18.27
C PHE A 491 0.73 -21.23 -18.49
N TRP A 492 1.23 -20.04 -18.82
CA TRP A 492 2.65 -19.70 -19.02
C TRP A 492 3.11 -18.76 -17.92
N ARG A 493 4.42 -18.68 -17.70
CA ARG A 493 5.05 -17.63 -16.87
C ARG A 493 6.11 -16.91 -17.69
N TYR A 494 5.93 -15.61 -17.83
CA TYR A 494 6.78 -14.72 -18.61
C TYR A 494 7.62 -13.85 -17.69
N ASN A 495 8.83 -13.54 -18.13
CA ASN A 495 9.81 -12.75 -17.42
C ASN A 495 10.02 -11.42 -18.14
N ASP A 496 9.21 -10.41 -17.81
CA ASP A 496 9.19 -9.11 -18.46
C ASP A 496 10.54 -8.36 -18.48
N THR A 497 11.44 -8.71 -17.56
CA THR A 497 12.79 -8.13 -17.42
C THR A 497 13.82 -8.80 -18.35
N ALA A 498 13.64 -10.10 -18.64
CA ALA A 498 14.47 -10.84 -19.59
C ALA A 498 13.82 -10.95 -20.98
N LEU A 499 12.55 -10.55 -21.10
CA LEU A 499 11.71 -10.64 -22.30
C LEU A 499 11.53 -12.06 -22.84
N GLU A 500 11.58 -13.06 -21.96
CA GLU A 500 11.50 -14.49 -22.31
C GLU A 500 10.48 -15.27 -21.46
N MET A 501 10.08 -16.44 -21.95
CA MET A 501 9.29 -17.42 -21.19
C MET A 501 10.20 -18.20 -20.24
N ASP A 502 9.75 -18.40 -19.00
CA ASP A 502 10.49 -19.24 -18.04
C ASP A 502 10.49 -20.71 -18.49
N ASP A 503 11.60 -21.41 -18.24
CA ASP A 503 11.74 -22.84 -18.53
C ASP A 503 10.65 -23.71 -17.89
N GLY A 504 10.19 -24.72 -18.64
CA GLY A 504 9.23 -25.73 -18.16
C GLY A 504 7.76 -25.31 -18.22
N TYR A 505 7.45 -24.23 -18.94
CA TYR A 505 6.09 -23.80 -19.30
C TYR A 505 5.75 -24.20 -20.75
N PRO A 506 4.45 -24.40 -21.10
CA PRO A 506 3.26 -24.26 -20.26
C PRO A 506 3.09 -25.33 -19.19
N LEU A 507 2.31 -25.01 -18.16
CA LEU A 507 1.89 -25.92 -17.09
C LEU A 507 0.35 -26.04 -17.04
N PRO A 508 -0.20 -27.18 -16.57
CA PRO A 508 -1.65 -27.37 -16.49
C PRO A 508 -2.28 -26.52 -15.38
N MET A 509 -3.49 -26.04 -15.65
CA MET A 509 -4.30 -25.22 -14.73
C MET A 509 -4.59 -25.89 -13.38
N ASP A 510 -4.49 -27.22 -13.27
CA ASP A 510 -4.63 -27.95 -12.00
C ASP A 510 -3.64 -27.49 -10.90
N ARG A 511 -2.55 -26.81 -11.26
CA ARG A 511 -1.65 -26.15 -10.29
C ARG A 511 -2.29 -24.96 -9.58
N TRP A 512 -3.27 -24.31 -10.20
CA TRP A 512 -4.09 -23.24 -9.64
C TRP A 512 -5.33 -23.82 -8.96
N PHE A 513 -5.11 -24.49 -7.82
CA PHE A 513 -6.13 -25.26 -7.13
C PHE A 513 -7.41 -24.44 -6.84
N GLY A 514 -8.54 -24.93 -7.37
CA GLY A 514 -9.87 -24.31 -7.18
C GLY A 514 -10.26 -23.29 -8.25
N ILE A 515 -9.38 -22.99 -9.20
CA ILE A 515 -9.67 -22.15 -10.38
C ILE A 515 -10.11 -23.06 -11.54
N PRO A 516 -11.20 -22.76 -12.26
CA PRO A 516 -11.58 -23.52 -13.45
C PRO A 516 -10.61 -23.27 -14.62
N SER A 517 -10.60 -24.16 -15.60
CA SER A 517 -10.04 -23.87 -16.93
C SER A 517 -10.92 -22.87 -17.68
N ASN A 518 -10.35 -22.14 -18.65
CA ASN A 518 -11.03 -21.09 -19.41
C ASN A 518 -11.58 -19.98 -18.49
N ILE A 519 -10.69 -19.24 -17.83
CA ILE A 519 -11.06 -18.07 -17.02
C ILE A 519 -11.21 -16.83 -17.91
N ASP A 520 -12.27 -16.04 -17.72
CA ASP A 520 -12.52 -14.83 -18.53
C ASP A 520 -11.58 -13.65 -18.18
N ALA A 521 -11.06 -13.61 -16.95
CA ALA A 521 -10.15 -12.55 -16.50
C ALA A 521 -9.45 -12.92 -15.18
N VAL A 522 -8.31 -12.27 -14.90
CA VAL A 522 -7.64 -12.32 -13.61
C VAL A 522 -6.94 -10.99 -13.33
N THR A 523 -6.96 -10.51 -12.09
CA THR A 523 -6.26 -9.26 -11.71
C THR A 523 -5.73 -9.33 -10.28
N SER A 524 -4.61 -8.66 -10.03
CA SER A 524 -3.88 -8.68 -8.78
C SER A 524 -3.94 -7.33 -8.06
N VAL A 525 -5.11 -6.99 -7.51
CA VAL A 525 -5.22 -5.77 -6.68
C VAL A 525 -4.32 -5.85 -5.45
N ALA A 526 -3.48 -4.83 -5.28
CA ALA A 526 -2.91 -4.54 -3.97
C ALA A 526 -4.07 -4.38 -2.98
N SER A 527 -4.16 -5.26 -1.99
CA SER A 527 -5.27 -5.17 -1.05
C SER A 527 -5.12 -3.86 -0.29
N GLY A 528 -6.04 -2.90 -0.50
CA GLY A 528 -6.17 -1.64 0.26
C GLY A 528 -6.40 -1.83 1.78
N LYS A 529 -6.30 -3.09 2.24
CA LYS A 529 -6.06 -3.51 3.61
C LYS A 529 -4.75 -2.93 4.14
N THR A 530 -4.80 -1.67 4.55
CA THR A 530 -3.92 -1.12 5.60
C THR A 530 -4.01 -1.94 6.90
N ARG A 531 -5.08 -2.72 7.05
CA ARG A 531 -5.53 -3.44 8.26
C ARG A 531 -5.29 -4.96 8.14
N SER A 532 -5.24 -5.67 9.28
CA SER A 532 -5.05 -7.13 9.35
C SER A 532 -6.21 -7.91 8.71
N THR A 533 -5.99 -9.17 8.30
CA THR A 533 -7.08 -10.08 7.89
C THR A 533 -8.10 -10.27 9.01
N ASP A 534 -7.64 -10.38 10.26
CA ASP A 534 -8.50 -10.63 11.42
C ASP A 534 -9.45 -9.44 11.71
N PHE A 535 -9.14 -8.22 11.23
CA PHE A 535 -10.06 -7.07 11.27
C PHE A 535 -11.34 -7.37 10.48
N GLU A 536 -11.18 -7.86 9.25
CA GLU A 536 -12.29 -8.24 8.37
C GLU A 536 -13.03 -9.50 8.88
N VAL A 537 -12.32 -10.45 9.49
CA VAL A 537 -12.94 -11.62 10.15
C VAL A 537 -13.96 -11.17 11.19
N HIS A 538 -13.53 -10.35 12.15
CA HIS A 538 -14.41 -9.86 13.20
C HIS A 538 -15.51 -8.93 12.65
N ARG A 539 -15.21 -8.12 11.62
CA ARG A 539 -16.21 -7.26 10.97
C ARG A 539 -17.31 -8.11 10.30
N ASN A 540 -16.94 -9.17 9.61
CA ASN A 540 -17.88 -10.13 9.04
C ASN A 540 -18.67 -10.89 10.12
N TRP A 541 -18.06 -11.23 11.28
CA TRP A 541 -18.77 -11.89 12.38
C TRP A 541 -19.81 -10.98 13.04
N LEU A 542 -19.53 -9.68 13.20
CA LEU A 542 -20.54 -8.69 13.59
C LEU A 542 -21.72 -8.69 12.61
N ALA A 543 -21.45 -8.70 11.30
CA ALA A 543 -22.48 -8.72 10.26
C ALA A 543 -23.32 -10.01 10.28
N ILE A 544 -22.69 -11.19 10.34
CA ILE A 544 -23.36 -12.50 10.42
C ILE A 544 -24.28 -12.55 11.62
N THR A 545 -23.78 -12.17 12.80
CA THR A 545 -24.51 -12.31 14.05
C THR A 545 -25.64 -11.29 14.18
N HIS A 546 -25.48 -10.08 13.64
CA HIS A 546 -26.52 -9.05 13.62
C HIS A 546 -27.66 -9.37 12.65
N SER A 547 -27.31 -9.73 11.41
CA SER A 547 -28.23 -9.69 10.27
C SER A 547 -28.89 -11.03 9.95
N LEU A 548 -28.47 -12.12 10.61
CA LEU A 548 -29.01 -13.46 10.41
C LEU A 548 -29.52 -14.06 11.74
N PRO A 549 -30.54 -14.95 11.71
CA PRO A 549 -30.95 -15.70 12.88
C PRO A 549 -29.87 -16.74 13.29
N PRO A 550 -29.78 -17.14 14.58
CA PRO A 550 -28.76 -18.06 15.08
C PRO A 550 -28.63 -19.37 14.28
N SER A 551 -29.75 -19.93 13.79
CA SER A 551 -29.76 -21.14 12.95
C SER A 551 -28.96 -21.03 11.65
N ARG A 552 -28.61 -19.82 11.19
CA ARG A 552 -27.80 -19.57 9.98
C ARG A 552 -26.36 -19.17 10.25
N TRP A 553 -25.99 -18.78 11.48
CA TRP A 553 -24.67 -18.20 11.80
C TRP A 553 -23.48 -19.08 11.36
N TYR A 554 -23.58 -20.40 11.53
CA TYR A 554 -22.52 -21.36 11.16
C TYR A 554 -22.64 -21.94 9.73
N TYR A 555 -23.72 -21.61 9.03
CA TYR A 555 -23.95 -22.00 7.63
C TYR A 555 -23.56 -20.91 6.64
N GLU A 556 -23.57 -19.63 7.07
CA GLU A 556 -23.16 -18.50 6.25
C GLU A 556 -21.71 -18.67 5.74
N LYS A 557 -21.51 -18.35 4.47
CA LYS A 557 -20.28 -18.61 3.71
C LYS A 557 -20.07 -17.68 2.51
N THR A 558 -20.81 -16.55 2.47
CA THR A 558 -20.62 -15.48 1.46
C THR A 558 -19.21 -14.90 1.53
N SER A 559 -18.64 -14.86 2.74
CA SER A 559 -17.21 -14.56 2.98
C SER A 559 -16.45 -15.85 3.27
N GLU A 560 -15.16 -15.88 2.92
CA GLU A 560 -14.21 -16.91 3.37
C GLU A 560 -14.05 -16.93 4.90
N TRP A 561 -14.29 -15.78 5.56
CA TRP A 561 -14.11 -15.56 6.98
C TRP A 561 -15.31 -16.05 7.81
N THR A 562 -15.57 -17.36 7.77
CA THR A 562 -16.71 -17.96 8.46
C THR A 562 -16.59 -17.94 9.98
N LEU A 563 -17.72 -18.11 10.66
CA LEU A 563 -17.78 -18.13 12.11
C LEU A 563 -17.20 -19.46 12.66
N ASP A 564 -15.94 -19.40 13.13
CA ASP A 564 -15.16 -20.58 13.50
C ASP A 564 -15.03 -20.77 15.04
N TYR A 565 -15.56 -19.84 15.85
CA TYR A 565 -15.50 -19.88 17.33
C TYR A 565 -16.79 -20.44 17.95
N PRO A 566 -16.77 -20.95 19.20
CA PRO A 566 -17.96 -21.56 19.82
C PRO A 566 -19.05 -20.52 20.17
N PRO A 567 -20.28 -20.97 20.48
CA PRO A 567 -21.45 -20.09 20.51
C PRO A 567 -21.40 -18.87 21.45
N PHE A 568 -20.70 -18.93 22.60
CA PHE A 568 -20.59 -17.74 23.44
C PHE A 568 -19.78 -16.61 22.80
N PHE A 569 -18.85 -16.91 21.89
CA PHE A 569 -18.16 -15.87 21.13
C PHE A 569 -19.09 -15.27 20.07
N ALA A 570 -19.95 -16.09 19.47
CA ALA A 570 -20.98 -15.60 18.56
C ALA A 570 -21.99 -14.67 19.28
N TYR A 571 -22.37 -14.99 20.53
CA TYR A 571 -23.18 -14.07 21.35
C TYR A 571 -22.43 -12.80 21.77
N PHE A 572 -21.10 -12.87 21.93
CA PHE A 572 -20.26 -11.70 22.18
C PHE A 572 -20.21 -10.77 20.97
N GLU A 573 -20.00 -11.30 19.76
CA GLU A 573 -20.09 -10.52 18.51
C GLU A 573 -21.51 -9.98 18.29
N TRP A 574 -22.54 -10.78 18.58
CA TRP A 574 -23.93 -10.31 18.52
C TRP A 574 -24.17 -9.10 19.44
N LEU A 575 -23.65 -9.14 20.67
CA LEU A 575 -23.76 -8.05 21.64
C LEU A 575 -23.00 -6.79 21.16
N LEU A 576 -21.77 -6.96 20.67
CA LEU A 576 -21.00 -5.87 20.07
C LEU A 576 -21.73 -5.25 18.87
N SER A 577 -22.37 -6.07 18.03
CA SER A 577 -23.08 -5.57 16.84
C SER A 577 -24.26 -4.63 17.17
N GLN A 578 -24.89 -4.78 18.34
CA GLN A 578 -25.94 -3.86 18.80
C GLN A 578 -25.41 -2.44 19.01
N VAL A 579 -24.15 -2.30 19.46
CA VAL A 579 -23.47 -1.01 19.60
C VAL A 579 -22.90 -0.55 18.26
N ALA A 580 -22.32 -1.47 17.50
CA ALA A 580 -21.71 -1.22 16.18
C ALA A 580 -22.69 -0.54 15.21
N LYS A 581 -23.97 -0.91 15.26
CA LYS A 581 -25.05 -0.33 14.45
C LYS A 581 -25.15 1.20 14.59
N SER A 582 -24.85 1.72 15.78
CA SER A 582 -24.86 3.16 16.05
C SER A 582 -23.61 3.89 15.57
N PHE A 583 -22.52 3.17 15.26
CA PHE A 583 -21.29 3.72 14.70
C PHE A 583 -21.33 3.73 13.17
N ASP A 584 -21.63 2.58 12.55
CA ASP A 584 -21.79 2.47 11.09
C ASP A 584 -22.69 1.26 10.75
N PRO A 585 -23.95 1.47 10.34
CA PRO A 585 -24.86 0.39 9.96
C PRO A 585 -24.31 -0.51 8.83
N ARG A 586 -23.53 0.04 7.89
CA ARG A 586 -23.06 -0.69 6.71
C ARG A 586 -21.99 -1.72 7.04
N MET A 587 -21.34 -1.61 8.21
CA MET A 587 -20.39 -2.65 8.65
C MET A 587 -21.10 -3.99 8.94
N LEU A 588 -22.42 -3.96 9.19
CA LEU A 588 -23.24 -5.12 9.56
C LEU A 588 -23.91 -5.81 8.37
N GLU A 589 -23.65 -5.34 7.15
CA GLU A 589 -24.13 -5.95 5.92
C GLU A 589 -23.23 -7.13 5.50
N VAL A 590 -23.77 -8.36 5.54
CA VAL A 590 -23.03 -9.61 5.26
C VAL A 590 -22.40 -9.64 3.86
N LYS A 591 -23.02 -8.98 2.87
CA LYS A 591 -22.51 -8.90 1.49
C LYS A 591 -21.40 -7.88 1.28
N ASN A 592 -21.21 -6.95 2.21
CA ASN A 592 -20.36 -5.78 2.04
C ASN A 592 -18.89 -6.14 2.33
N LEU A 593 -18.30 -7.07 1.58
CA LEU A 593 -17.00 -7.71 1.86
C LEU A 593 -15.82 -6.70 1.87
N ASN A 594 -14.87 -6.90 2.78
CA ASN A 594 -13.71 -6.02 3.03
C ASN A 594 -14.06 -4.55 3.38
N TYR A 595 -15.29 -4.27 3.81
CA TYR A 595 -15.73 -2.92 4.16
C TYR A 595 -15.12 -2.41 5.47
N ALA A 596 -14.59 -1.19 5.43
CA ALA A 596 -14.04 -0.51 6.60
C ALA A 596 -14.05 1.02 6.43
N SER A 597 -15.04 1.69 7.03
CA SER A 597 -15.04 3.14 7.24
C SER A 597 -14.19 3.54 8.44
N GLU A 598 -13.86 4.83 8.58
CA GLU A 598 -13.21 5.35 9.79
C GLU A 598 -14.03 5.07 11.06
N GLN A 599 -15.35 5.13 10.99
CA GLN A 599 -16.25 4.77 12.09
C GLN A 599 -16.16 3.27 12.44
N THR A 600 -16.05 2.40 11.44
CA THR A 600 -15.81 0.95 11.63
C THR A 600 -14.48 0.71 12.35
N VAL A 601 -13.41 1.40 11.93
CA VAL A 601 -12.07 1.27 12.53
C VAL A 601 -12.07 1.75 13.97
N VAL A 602 -12.64 2.94 14.24
CA VAL A 602 -12.74 3.50 15.59
C VAL A 602 -13.55 2.57 16.49
N PHE A 603 -14.72 2.10 16.03
CA PHE A 603 -15.55 1.16 16.79
C PHE A 603 -14.77 -0.11 17.15
N GLN A 604 -14.18 -0.78 16.17
CA GLN A 604 -13.47 -2.04 16.39
C GLN A 604 -12.22 -1.88 17.25
N ARG A 605 -11.40 -0.83 17.06
CA ARG A 605 -10.25 -0.58 17.94
C ARG A 605 -10.69 -0.25 19.37
N PHE A 606 -11.79 0.48 19.54
CA PHE A 606 -12.34 0.81 20.84
C PHE A 606 -12.97 -0.40 21.56
N SER A 607 -13.65 -1.31 20.85
CA SER A 607 -14.24 -2.51 21.46
C SER A 607 -13.18 -3.41 22.08
N VAL A 608 -12.03 -3.61 21.41
CA VAL A 608 -10.88 -4.34 21.98
C VAL A 608 -10.44 -3.70 23.31
N ILE A 609 -10.11 -2.39 23.29
CA ILE A 609 -9.66 -1.63 24.46
C ILE A 609 -10.65 -1.70 25.63
N VAL A 610 -11.96 -1.60 25.36
CA VAL A 610 -13.01 -1.70 26.38
C VAL A 610 -13.06 -3.12 26.97
N THR A 611 -12.93 -4.15 26.16
CA THR A 611 -12.98 -5.55 26.64
C THR A 611 -11.73 -5.96 27.43
N ASP A 612 -10.59 -5.32 27.20
CA ASP A 612 -9.35 -5.54 27.97
C ASP A 612 -9.42 -5.05 29.42
N VAL A 613 -10.48 -4.32 29.81
CA VAL A 613 -10.81 -4.14 31.24
C VAL A 613 -10.94 -5.48 31.96
N ILE A 614 -11.44 -6.52 31.29
CA ILE A 614 -11.54 -7.89 31.83
C ILE A 614 -10.15 -8.50 32.04
N PHE A 615 -9.18 -8.19 31.17
CA PHE A 615 -7.77 -8.56 31.37
C PHE A 615 -7.21 -7.90 32.64
N ALA A 616 -7.39 -6.59 32.79
CA ALA A 616 -6.91 -5.85 33.96
C ALA A 616 -7.54 -6.33 35.28
N LEU A 617 -8.82 -6.72 35.27
CA LEU A 617 -9.48 -7.33 36.42
C LEU A 617 -8.90 -8.71 36.76
N GLY A 618 -8.64 -9.55 35.75
CA GLY A 618 -7.97 -10.85 35.91
C GLY A 618 -6.56 -10.73 36.49
N VAL A 619 -5.73 -9.86 35.90
CA VAL A 619 -4.38 -9.52 36.37
C VAL A 619 -4.41 -9.07 37.84
N ARG A 620 -5.28 -8.10 38.18
CA ARG A 620 -5.44 -7.58 39.55
C ARG A 620 -5.87 -8.67 40.54
N ARG A 621 -6.75 -9.60 40.14
CA ARG A 621 -7.21 -10.70 41.00
C ARG A 621 -6.08 -11.69 41.29
N CYS A 622 -5.40 -12.18 40.26
CA CYS A 622 -4.28 -13.11 40.39
C CYS A 622 -3.12 -12.54 41.21
N LEU A 623 -2.70 -11.30 40.94
CA LEU A 623 -1.60 -10.68 41.67
C LEU A 623 -1.94 -10.51 43.15
N ARG A 624 -3.17 -10.07 43.48
CA ARG A 624 -3.63 -9.99 44.89
C ARG A 624 -3.67 -11.35 45.58
N ALA A 625 -4.12 -12.39 44.89
CA ALA A 625 -4.12 -13.76 45.43
C ALA A 625 -2.69 -14.28 45.69
N LEU A 626 -1.74 -13.99 44.80
CA LEU A 626 -0.32 -14.35 44.94
C LEU A 626 0.40 -13.61 46.06
N THR A 627 0.10 -12.32 46.26
CA THR A 627 0.80 -11.44 47.20
C THR A 627 0.09 -11.33 48.55
N SER A 628 -0.98 -12.09 48.77
CA SER A 628 -1.77 -12.05 50.01
C SER A 628 -0.88 -12.45 51.21
N GLY A 629 -0.75 -11.54 52.18
CA GLY A 629 0.12 -11.72 53.35
C GLY A 629 1.59 -11.32 53.16
N ASP A 630 2.01 -10.82 52.00
CA ASP A 630 3.36 -10.27 51.80
C ASP A 630 3.41 -8.78 52.16
N ALA A 631 4.37 -8.38 53.01
CA ALA A 631 4.60 -6.98 53.39
C ALA A 631 4.96 -6.08 52.18
N LYS A 632 5.40 -6.66 51.05
CA LYS A 632 5.74 -5.97 49.79
C LYS A 632 4.61 -6.01 48.76
N ALA A 633 3.41 -6.50 49.12
CA ALA A 633 2.31 -6.76 48.18
C ALA A 633 2.05 -5.62 47.18
N SER A 634 1.94 -4.37 47.62
CA SER A 634 1.68 -3.22 46.73
C SER A 634 2.74 -3.07 45.63
N ARG A 635 4.02 -3.29 45.96
CA ARG A 635 5.13 -3.22 44.99
C ARG A 635 5.12 -4.41 44.03
N LEU A 636 4.82 -5.60 44.53
CA LEU A 636 4.70 -6.83 43.72
C LEU A 636 3.52 -6.73 42.73
N VAL A 637 2.37 -6.22 43.17
CA VAL A 637 1.20 -5.98 42.34
C VAL A 637 1.48 -4.90 41.28
N LEU A 638 2.19 -3.82 41.62
CA LEU A 638 2.56 -2.78 40.66
C LEU A 638 3.51 -3.33 39.57
N ILE A 639 4.57 -4.05 39.97
CA ILE A 639 5.53 -4.64 39.03
C ILE A 639 4.85 -5.70 38.15
N GLY A 640 4.13 -6.66 38.75
CA GLY A 640 3.42 -7.69 37.99
C GLY A 640 2.34 -7.12 37.08
N GLY A 641 1.67 -6.06 37.51
CA GLY A 641 0.69 -5.32 36.71
C GLY A 641 1.32 -4.66 35.48
N ALA A 642 2.46 -3.98 35.66
CA ALA A 642 3.20 -3.37 34.54
C ALA A 642 3.68 -4.41 33.51
N LEU A 643 4.19 -5.56 33.96
CA LEU A 643 4.64 -6.64 33.07
C LEU A 643 3.47 -7.30 32.31
N LEU A 644 2.33 -7.52 32.96
CA LEU A 644 1.18 -8.17 32.34
C LEU A 644 0.41 -7.22 31.41
N LEU A 645 0.09 -6.01 31.86
CA LEU A 645 -0.66 -5.02 31.07
C LEU A 645 0.16 -4.42 29.93
N GLY A 646 1.48 -4.28 30.12
CA GLY A 646 2.40 -3.79 29.09
C GLY A 646 2.92 -4.87 28.14
N ASN A 647 2.38 -6.10 28.15
CA ASN A 647 2.99 -7.23 27.43
C ASN A 647 3.02 -7.00 25.92
N ALA A 648 4.21 -6.77 25.36
CA ALA A 648 4.41 -6.43 23.94
C ALA A 648 3.69 -7.38 22.98
N GLY A 649 3.77 -8.70 23.21
CA GLY A 649 3.11 -9.70 22.37
C GLY A 649 1.59 -9.58 22.36
N LEU A 650 0.97 -9.31 23.52
CA LEU A 650 -0.48 -9.10 23.59
C LEU A 650 -0.88 -7.79 22.88
N LEU A 651 -0.12 -6.71 23.10
CA LEU A 651 -0.35 -5.42 22.43
C LEU A 651 -0.21 -5.53 20.90
N MET A 652 0.78 -6.28 20.40
CA MET A 652 0.95 -6.56 18.96
C MET A 652 -0.23 -7.35 18.39
N VAL A 653 -0.67 -8.41 19.07
CA VAL A 653 -1.71 -9.30 18.54
C VAL A 653 -3.09 -8.64 18.58
N ASP A 654 -3.42 -7.92 19.65
CA ASP A 654 -4.77 -7.38 19.83
C ASP A 654 -4.91 -5.96 19.25
N HIS A 655 -3.99 -5.03 19.54
CA HIS A 655 -4.13 -3.63 19.10
C HIS A 655 -3.50 -3.30 17.74
N ILE A 656 -2.58 -4.13 17.22
CA ILE A 656 -2.05 -3.98 15.85
C ILE A 656 -2.75 -4.98 14.92
N HIS A 657 -2.55 -6.28 15.15
CA HIS A 657 -3.08 -7.39 14.32
C HIS A 657 -4.59 -7.64 14.46
N PHE A 658 -5.27 -6.99 15.41
CA PHE A 658 -6.73 -7.05 15.63
C PHE A 658 -7.26 -8.41 16.13
N GLN A 659 -7.31 -8.57 17.44
CA GLN A 659 -7.87 -9.73 18.12
C GLN A 659 -8.42 -9.34 19.51
N TYR A 660 -9.25 -10.21 20.10
CA TYR A 660 -9.77 -10.08 21.47
C TYR A 660 -9.09 -11.05 22.45
N ASN A 661 -7.77 -11.25 22.39
CA ASN A 661 -7.13 -12.23 23.28
C ASN A 661 -7.00 -11.73 24.73
N GLY A 662 -6.86 -10.43 24.96
CA GLY A 662 -6.77 -9.84 26.30
C GLY A 662 -8.03 -10.10 27.11
N PHE A 663 -9.22 -9.85 26.53
CA PHE A 663 -10.51 -10.34 27.06
C PHE A 663 -10.46 -11.82 27.49
N LEU A 664 -10.05 -12.72 26.59
CA LEU A 664 -10.05 -14.16 26.82
C LEU A 664 -9.02 -14.59 27.89
N PHE A 665 -7.83 -14.01 27.86
CA PHE A 665 -6.82 -14.17 28.91
C PHE A 665 -7.28 -13.56 30.23
N GLY A 666 -8.12 -12.52 30.21
CA GLY A 666 -8.78 -11.96 31.38
C GLY A 666 -9.73 -12.96 32.03
N VAL A 667 -10.56 -13.65 31.24
CA VAL A 667 -11.42 -14.74 31.74
C VAL A 667 -10.57 -15.91 32.29
N LEU A 668 -9.48 -16.28 31.61
CA LEU A 668 -8.52 -17.28 32.12
C LEU A 668 -7.92 -16.87 33.47
N LEU A 669 -7.41 -15.64 33.58
CA LEU A 669 -6.84 -15.13 34.83
C LEU A 669 -7.89 -14.99 35.93
N LEU A 670 -9.12 -14.57 35.63
CA LEU A 670 -10.22 -14.56 36.60
C LEU A 670 -10.53 -15.98 37.12
N SER A 671 -10.45 -17.00 36.26
CA SER A 671 -10.59 -18.41 36.64
C SER A 671 -9.42 -18.90 37.52
N ILE A 672 -8.17 -18.58 37.15
CA ILE A 672 -6.97 -18.90 37.93
C ILE A 672 -7.05 -18.22 39.31
N GLY A 673 -7.35 -16.92 39.37
CA GLY A 673 -7.48 -16.16 40.60
C GLY A 673 -8.57 -16.71 41.52
N ALA A 674 -9.74 -17.08 40.98
CA ALA A 674 -10.80 -17.73 41.75
C ALA A 674 -10.35 -19.06 42.38
N LEU A 675 -9.55 -19.86 41.67
CA LEU A 675 -8.99 -21.11 42.18
C LEU A 675 -7.95 -20.87 43.28
N MET A 676 -7.09 -19.85 43.13
CA MET A 676 -6.11 -19.44 44.15
C MET A 676 -6.76 -18.88 45.42
N GLU A 677 -7.93 -18.24 45.28
CA GLU A 677 -8.81 -17.83 46.38
C GLU A 677 -9.65 -18.98 46.99
N ASN A 678 -9.39 -20.24 46.61
CA ASN A 678 -10.12 -21.42 47.05
C ASN A 678 -11.63 -21.41 46.70
N ARG A 679 -12.00 -20.87 45.52
CA ARG A 679 -13.37 -20.85 44.97
C ARG A 679 -13.48 -21.77 43.72
N PRO A 680 -13.37 -23.10 43.88
CA PRO A 680 -13.24 -24.03 42.76
C PRO A 680 -14.44 -24.02 41.80
N LEU A 681 -15.67 -23.89 42.30
CA LEU A 681 -16.86 -23.82 41.43
C LEU A 681 -16.91 -22.53 40.59
N GLN A 682 -16.46 -21.39 41.13
CA GLN A 682 -16.34 -20.14 40.37
C GLN A 682 -15.26 -20.26 39.29
N SER A 683 -14.14 -20.91 39.60
CA SER A 683 -13.07 -21.19 38.63
C SER A 683 -13.55 -22.11 37.51
N ALA A 684 -14.25 -23.20 37.84
CA ALA A 684 -14.83 -24.14 36.89
C ALA A 684 -15.86 -23.48 35.96
N PHE A 685 -16.74 -22.62 36.51
CA PHE A 685 -17.68 -21.81 35.72
C PHE A 685 -16.94 -20.91 34.72
N LEU A 686 -15.98 -20.11 35.19
CA LEU A 686 -15.22 -19.18 34.34
C LEU A 686 -14.39 -19.92 33.26
N PHE A 687 -13.83 -21.08 33.58
CA PHE A 687 -13.09 -21.89 32.61
C PHE A 687 -14.02 -22.57 31.60
N ALA A 688 -15.20 -23.05 32.01
CA ALA A 688 -16.21 -23.57 31.09
C ALA A 688 -16.72 -22.47 30.15
N VAL A 689 -16.94 -21.24 30.65
CA VAL A 689 -17.26 -20.07 29.83
C VAL A 689 -16.14 -19.80 28.82
N LEU A 690 -14.87 -19.82 29.26
CA LEU A 690 -13.71 -19.62 28.37
C LEU A 690 -13.64 -20.66 27.24
N LEU A 691 -13.86 -21.94 27.53
CA LEU A 691 -13.89 -23.00 26.50
C LEU A 691 -15.01 -22.77 25.47
N ASN A 692 -16.12 -22.17 25.89
CA ASN A 692 -17.24 -21.77 25.03
C ASN A 692 -17.02 -20.41 24.33
N LEU A 693 -16.00 -19.64 24.72
CA LEU A 693 -15.56 -18.43 24.00
C LEU A 693 -14.45 -18.74 22.99
N LYS A 694 -13.49 -19.62 23.31
CA LYS A 694 -12.46 -20.06 22.36
C LYS A 694 -12.00 -21.47 22.73
N HIS A 695 -12.31 -22.45 21.88
CA HIS A 695 -12.05 -23.87 22.15
C HIS A 695 -10.55 -24.19 22.34
N ILE A 696 -9.63 -23.33 21.86
CA ILE A 696 -8.17 -23.51 21.98
C ILE A 696 -7.69 -23.69 23.44
N PHE A 697 -8.41 -23.15 24.42
CA PHE A 697 -8.07 -23.33 25.84
C PHE A 697 -8.27 -24.78 26.35
N ILE A 698 -8.80 -25.69 25.52
CA ILE A 698 -8.84 -27.14 25.83
C ILE A 698 -7.46 -27.72 26.13
N TYR A 699 -6.39 -27.13 25.57
CA TYR A 699 -4.99 -27.48 25.82
C TYR A 699 -4.58 -27.43 27.30
N VAL A 700 -5.22 -26.58 28.12
CA VAL A 700 -4.95 -26.47 29.56
C VAL A 700 -6.02 -27.12 30.43
N ALA A 701 -7.09 -27.65 29.83
CA ALA A 701 -8.18 -28.32 30.54
C ALA A 701 -7.76 -29.55 31.38
N PRO A 702 -6.78 -30.40 30.96
CA PRO A 702 -6.30 -31.51 31.79
C PRO A 702 -5.81 -31.06 33.18
N VAL A 703 -5.18 -29.88 33.26
CA VAL A 703 -4.68 -29.31 34.51
C VAL A 703 -5.84 -28.92 35.44
N TYR A 704 -6.88 -28.31 34.89
CA TYR A 704 -8.11 -27.97 35.63
C TYR A 704 -8.84 -29.21 36.14
N VAL A 705 -9.02 -30.24 35.31
CA VAL A 705 -9.67 -31.51 35.69
C VAL A 705 -8.90 -32.17 36.84
N VAL A 706 -7.59 -32.32 36.70
CA VAL A 706 -6.70 -32.94 37.70
C VAL A 706 -6.73 -32.16 39.01
N TYR A 707 -6.67 -30.81 38.96
CA TYR A 707 -6.77 -29.97 40.14
C TYR A 707 -8.13 -30.12 40.85
N LEU A 708 -9.23 -29.98 40.13
CA LEU A 708 -10.57 -29.97 40.70
C LEU A 708 -10.95 -31.33 41.29
N LEU A 709 -10.59 -32.44 40.61
CA LEU A 709 -10.75 -33.78 41.18
C LEU A 709 -9.92 -33.93 42.46
N ARG A 710 -8.62 -33.56 42.43
CA ARG A 710 -7.68 -33.78 43.55
C ARG A 710 -7.96 -32.93 44.78
N PHE A 711 -8.27 -31.64 44.59
CA PHE A 711 -8.30 -30.63 45.64
C PHE A 711 -9.70 -30.16 46.02
N TYR A 712 -10.70 -30.33 45.16
CA TYR A 712 -12.10 -30.08 45.49
C TYR A 712 -12.86 -31.38 45.78
N CYS A 713 -12.94 -32.31 44.83
CA CYS A 713 -13.75 -33.52 44.97
C CYS A 713 -13.20 -34.51 46.02
N PHE A 714 -11.91 -34.88 45.94
CA PHE A 714 -11.32 -35.93 46.77
C PHE A 714 -10.62 -35.44 48.05
N ARG A 715 -10.47 -34.12 48.22
CA ARG A 715 -9.87 -33.56 49.44
C ARG A 715 -10.80 -33.77 50.63
N GLU A 716 -10.33 -34.50 51.64
CA GLU A 716 -10.98 -34.65 52.95
C GLU A 716 -12.47 -35.06 52.83
N SER A 717 -12.77 -35.98 51.91
CA SER A 717 -14.15 -36.36 51.53
C SER A 717 -14.36 -37.86 51.54
N THR A 718 -15.51 -38.31 52.04
CA THR A 718 -15.98 -39.69 51.85
C THR A 718 -16.43 -39.93 50.40
N LEU A 719 -16.59 -41.19 49.98
CA LEU A 719 -17.00 -41.54 48.62
C LEU A 719 -18.31 -40.84 48.19
N GLY A 720 -19.32 -40.82 49.05
CA GLY A 720 -20.60 -40.12 48.78
C GLY A 720 -20.45 -38.59 48.71
N GLN A 721 -19.61 -37.99 49.55
CA GLN A 721 -19.31 -36.55 49.50
C GLN A 721 -18.54 -36.18 48.22
N ALA A 722 -17.58 -37.01 47.81
CA ALA A 722 -16.83 -36.84 46.57
C ALA A 722 -17.76 -36.94 45.34
N LEU A 723 -18.67 -37.91 45.32
CA LEU A 723 -19.69 -38.03 44.27
C LEU A 723 -20.61 -36.80 44.22
N MET A 724 -21.09 -36.31 45.37
CA MET A 724 -21.94 -35.12 45.43
C MET A 724 -21.20 -33.85 44.94
N LYS A 725 -19.91 -33.71 45.27
CA LYS A 725 -19.06 -32.62 44.73
C LYS A 725 -18.83 -32.76 43.23
N LEU A 726 -18.64 -33.98 42.73
CA LEU A 726 -18.50 -34.26 41.30
C LEU A 726 -19.78 -33.92 40.54
N ILE A 727 -20.96 -34.25 41.08
CA ILE A 727 -22.26 -33.87 40.52
C ILE A 727 -22.41 -32.34 40.47
N LYS A 728 -22.07 -31.62 41.55
CA LYS A 728 -22.08 -30.14 41.58
C LYS A 728 -21.13 -29.52 40.56
N LEU A 729 -19.94 -30.09 40.39
CA LEU A 729 -18.98 -29.64 39.39
C LEU A 729 -19.50 -29.90 37.97
N GLY A 730 -20.03 -31.10 37.73
CA GLY A 730 -20.63 -31.51 36.47
C GLY A 730 -21.82 -30.63 36.09
N SER A 731 -22.71 -30.30 37.02
CA SER A 731 -23.88 -29.45 36.75
C SER A 731 -23.49 -28.03 36.34
N VAL A 732 -22.39 -27.47 36.86
CA VAL A 732 -21.85 -26.17 36.42
C VAL A 732 -21.36 -26.25 34.97
N VAL A 733 -20.56 -27.26 34.63
CA VAL A 733 -20.01 -27.43 33.27
C VAL A 733 -21.12 -27.72 32.26
N VAL A 734 -22.02 -28.66 32.57
CA VAL A 734 -23.17 -29.01 31.72
C VAL A 734 -24.10 -27.80 31.56
N GLY A 735 -24.41 -27.06 32.62
CA GLY A 735 -25.24 -25.86 32.54
C GLY A 735 -24.65 -24.79 31.60
N VAL A 736 -23.34 -24.55 31.67
CA VAL A 736 -22.64 -23.63 30.75
C VAL A 736 -22.70 -24.14 29.29
N CYS A 737 -22.43 -25.43 29.06
CA CYS A 737 -22.50 -26.01 27.72
C CYS A 737 -23.93 -26.01 27.14
N LEU A 738 -24.96 -26.22 27.96
CA LEU A 738 -26.36 -26.13 27.55
C LEU A 738 -26.78 -24.71 27.19
N LEU A 739 -26.34 -23.69 27.94
CA LEU A 739 -26.58 -22.29 27.58
C LEU A 739 -25.87 -21.88 26.28
N SER A 740 -24.71 -22.46 26.00
CA SER A 740 -23.92 -22.20 24.79
C SER A 740 -24.50 -22.91 23.56
N PHE A 741 -24.53 -24.25 23.59
CA PHE A 741 -24.88 -25.08 22.44
C PHE A 741 -26.37 -25.42 22.34
N GLY A 742 -27.18 -25.22 23.40
CA GLY A 742 -28.61 -25.55 23.42
C GLY A 742 -29.42 -24.91 22.29
N PRO A 743 -29.27 -23.59 22.02
CA PRO A 743 -29.91 -22.93 20.88
C PRO A 743 -29.47 -23.47 19.50
N PHE A 744 -28.40 -24.25 19.44
CA PHE A 744 -27.85 -24.88 18.24
C PHE A 744 -28.06 -26.40 18.21
N TYR A 745 -28.95 -26.99 19.02
CA TYR A 745 -29.03 -28.45 19.18
C TYR A 745 -29.22 -29.23 17.86
N ASN A 746 -30.06 -28.74 16.94
CA ASN A 746 -30.24 -29.31 15.59
C ASN A 746 -29.03 -29.14 14.65
N HIS A 747 -28.08 -28.27 15.02
CA HIS A 747 -26.96 -27.82 14.20
C HIS A 747 -25.59 -28.18 14.80
N ILE A 748 -25.55 -28.90 15.93
CA ILE A 748 -24.29 -29.29 16.61
C ILE A 748 -23.25 -29.90 15.64
N PRO A 749 -23.58 -30.80 14.69
CA PRO A 749 -22.59 -31.33 13.74
C PRO A 749 -21.96 -30.24 12.86
N GLN A 750 -22.73 -29.23 12.45
CA GLN A 750 -22.23 -28.09 11.67
C GLN A 750 -21.39 -27.13 12.52
N VAL A 751 -21.75 -26.91 13.78
CA VAL A 751 -20.93 -26.12 14.70
C VAL A 751 -19.59 -26.82 14.93
N LEU A 752 -19.60 -28.12 15.25
CA LEU A 752 -18.38 -28.89 15.48
C LEU A 752 -17.45 -28.97 14.25
N SER A 753 -18.00 -29.06 13.04
CA SER A 753 -17.19 -29.08 11.80
C SER A 753 -16.49 -27.74 11.52
N ARG A 754 -17.07 -26.61 11.96
CA ARG A 754 -16.44 -25.27 11.93
C ARG A 754 -15.36 -25.12 13.00
N LEU A 755 -15.63 -25.58 14.23
CA LEU A 755 -14.69 -25.47 15.35
C LEU A 755 -13.44 -26.34 15.17
N PHE A 756 -13.57 -27.51 14.54
CA PHE A 756 -12.47 -28.49 14.39
C PHE A 756 -12.22 -28.84 12.91
N PRO A 757 -11.66 -27.91 12.11
CA PRO A 757 -11.41 -28.12 10.68
C PRO A 757 -10.17 -28.99 10.45
N PHE A 758 -10.31 -30.32 10.52
CA PHE A 758 -9.23 -31.31 10.39
C PHE A 758 -8.45 -31.31 9.06
N LYS A 759 -8.84 -30.50 8.07
CA LYS A 759 -8.12 -30.37 6.79
C LYS A 759 -6.78 -29.62 6.91
N ARG A 760 -6.56 -28.86 7.99
CA ARG A 760 -5.33 -28.06 8.24
C ARG A 760 -4.21 -28.98 8.75
N GLY A 761 -3.08 -29.06 8.03
CA GLY A 761 -1.93 -29.90 8.37
C GLY A 761 -0.99 -29.32 9.45
N LEU A 762 0.13 -30.02 9.68
CA LEU A 762 1.10 -29.77 10.76
C LEU A 762 1.76 -28.38 10.77
N THR A 763 1.97 -27.80 9.59
CA THR A 763 2.59 -26.48 9.41
C THR A 763 1.78 -25.63 8.45
N HIS A 764 1.46 -24.41 8.88
CA HIS A 764 0.77 -23.39 8.09
C HIS A 764 1.77 -22.32 7.58
N ALA A 765 1.28 -21.38 6.76
CA ALA A 765 2.03 -20.35 6.02
C ALA A 765 3.26 -19.71 6.71
N TYR A 766 3.19 -19.45 8.02
CA TYR A 766 4.23 -18.73 8.77
C TYR A 766 5.10 -19.61 9.68
N TRP A 767 4.88 -20.94 9.68
CA TRP A 767 5.52 -21.93 10.55
C TRP A 767 5.54 -21.49 12.03
N ALA A 768 4.54 -21.91 12.80
CA ALA A 768 4.59 -21.69 14.25
C ALA A 768 5.86 -22.34 14.83
N PRO A 769 6.58 -21.68 15.76
CA PRO A 769 7.89 -22.13 16.26
C PRO A 769 7.76 -23.30 17.25
N ASN A 770 7.27 -24.43 16.73
CA ASN A 770 6.93 -25.64 17.46
C ASN A 770 7.89 -26.79 17.09
N PHE A 771 7.63 -28.00 17.60
CA PHE A 771 8.48 -29.15 17.29
C PHE A 771 8.42 -29.53 15.81
N TRP A 772 7.27 -29.35 15.15
CA TRP A 772 7.08 -29.68 13.74
C TRP A 772 7.88 -28.79 12.80
N ALA A 773 8.14 -27.53 13.15
CA ALA A 773 9.09 -26.68 12.41
C ALA A 773 10.50 -27.28 12.38
N LEU A 774 10.99 -27.83 13.50
CA LEU A 774 12.29 -28.49 13.55
C LEU A 774 12.27 -29.80 12.75
N TYR A 775 11.21 -30.59 12.90
CA TYR A 775 11.02 -31.87 12.20
C TYR A 775 10.97 -31.69 10.68
N ASN A 776 10.20 -30.73 10.18
CA ASN A 776 10.06 -30.43 8.75
C ASN A 776 11.34 -29.83 8.16
N THR A 777 12.13 -29.10 8.95
CA THR A 777 13.45 -28.61 8.54
C THR A 777 14.45 -29.76 8.42
N ALA A 778 14.44 -30.69 9.38
CA ALA A 778 15.27 -31.89 9.32
C ALA A 778 14.92 -32.79 8.13
N ASP A 779 13.63 -32.98 7.84
CA ASP A 779 13.16 -33.71 6.65
C ASP A 779 13.68 -33.09 5.34
N LYS A 780 13.54 -31.77 5.18
CA LYS A 780 14.07 -31.06 4.01
C LYS A 780 15.59 -31.16 3.90
N ALA A 781 16.32 -31.00 5.01
CA ALA A 781 17.78 -31.11 5.01
C ALA A 781 18.25 -32.53 4.64
N LEU A 782 17.57 -33.57 5.14
CA LEU A 782 17.82 -34.96 4.79
C LEU A 782 17.47 -35.27 3.32
N ALA A 783 16.35 -34.73 2.81
CA ALA A 783 15.96 -34.91 1.41
C ALA A 783 17.01 -34.32 0.45
N ILE A 784 17.57 -33.16 0.79
CA ILE A 784 18.68 -32.53 0.05
C ILE A 784 19.95 -33.39 0.16
N ALA A 785 20.35 -33.79 1.38
CA ALA A 785 21.57 -34.57 1.60
C ALA A 785 21.55 -35.97 0.95
N LEU A 786 20.37 -36.55 0.78
CA LEU A 786 20.15 -37.86 0.14
C LEU A 786 19.80 -37.76 -1.36
N GLY A 787 19.83 -36.56 -1.96
CA GLY A 787 19.50 -36.36 -3.38
C GLY A 787 18.04 -36.65 -3.78
N ARG A 788 17.12 -36.77 -2.81
CA ARG A 788 15.72 -37.17 -3.03
C ARG A 788 14.80 -36.00 -3.43
N GLN A 789 15.28 -35.10 -4.29
CA GLN A 789 14.61 -33.84 -4.58
C GLN A 789 13.35 -33.96 -5.47
N GLY A 790 13.02 -35.16 -5.99
CA GLY A 790 11.95 -35.35 -6.98
C GLY A 790 10.71 -36.16 -6.56
N ALA A 791 10.63 -36.66 -5.32
CA ALA A 791 9.66 -37.72 -4.96
C ALA A 791 8.58 -37.31 -3.93
N THR A 792 7.83 -36.22 -4.20
CA THR A 792 6.45 -35.91 -3.71
C THR A 792 6.02 -34.49 -4.15
N ALA A 793 5.92 -34.26 -5.46
CA ALA A 793 5.62 -32.94 -6.04
C ALA A 793 4.12 -32.54 -5.99
N THR A 794 3.43 -32.76 -4.86
CA THR A 794 1.97 -32.48 -4.70
C THR A 794 1.61 -31.59 -3.51
N ALA A 795 2.51 -31.34 -2.55
CA ALA A 795 2.24 -30.43 -1.42
C ALA A 795 3.48 -29.62 -1.02
N SER A 796 3.53 -28.33 -1.40
CA SER A 796 4.59 -27.43 -0.92
C SER A 796 4.25 -26.88 0.47
N SER A 797 5.10 -27.19 1.45
CA SER A 797 5.03 -26.68 2.83
C SER A 797 5.28 -25.16 2.98
N THR A 798 5.36 -24.42 1.88
CA THR A 798 5.50 -22.94 1.84
C THR A 798 4.35 -22.21 1.15
N SER A 799 3.39 -22.90 0.53
CA SER A 799 2.33 -22.23 -0.28
C SER A 799 1.36 -21.38 0.55
N GLY A 800 1.30 -21.62 1.86
CA GLY A 800 0.32 -21.04 2.78
C GLY A 800 -1.09 -21.58 2.60
N LEU A 801 -1.30 -22.54 1.69
CA LEU A 801 -2.56 -23.27 1.58
C LEU A 801 -2.62 -24.44 2.57
N VAL A 802 -3.85 -24.73 2.97
CA VAL A 802 -4.23 -25.84 3.85
C VAL A 802 -4.12 -27.17 3.07
N GLN A 803 -2.98 -27.85 3.20
CA GLN A 803 -2.74 -29.17 2.60
C GLN A 803 -2.14 -30.16 3.62
N THR A 804 -2.39 -31.44 3.39
CA THR A 804 -1.72 -32.55 4.09
C THR A 804 -0.33 -32.73 3.50
N PHE A 805 0.70 -32.25 4.21
CA PHE A 805 2.09 -32.44 3.84
C PHE A 805 2.53 -33.88 4.18
N GLU A 806 3.06 -34.60 3.19
CA GLU A 806 3.79 -35.85 3.41
C GLU A 806 5.30 -35.58 3.43
N HIS A 807 5.99 -36.19 4.37
CA HIS A 807 7.43 -36.04 4.59
C HIS A 807 8.22 -36.86 3.57
N ALA A 808 9.33 -36.32 3.07
CA ALA A 808 10.10 -36.92 1.97
C ALA A 808 11.11 -38.00 2.40
N VAL A 809 11.54 -37.95 3.67
CA VAL A 809 12.50 -38.90 4.26
C VAL A 809 12.03 -39.38 5.64
N LEU A 810 11.51 -38.48 6.47
CA LEU A 810 10.98 -38.80 7.79
C LEU A 810 9.56 -39.40 7.69
N PRO A 811 9.09 -40.14 8.71
CA PRO A 811 7.71 -40.64 8.72
C PRO A 811 6.65 -39.52 8.78
N SER A 812 5.68 -39.56 7.85
CA SER A 812 4.51 -38.69 7.89
C SER A 812 3.71 -38.86 9.19
N ILE A 813 3.51 -37.76 9.91
CA ILE A 813 2.83 -37.74 11.21
C ILE A 813 1.31 -37.52 11.02
N SER A 814 0.48 -38.24 11.77
CA SER A 814 -0.99 -38.12 11.71
C SER A 814 -1.58 -37.35 12.91
N PRO A 815 -2.83 -36.85 12.82
CA PRO A 815 -3.50 -36.16 13.95
C PRO A 815 -3.55 -37.01 15.22
N MET A 816 -3.72 -38.32 15.08
CA MET A 816 -3.76 -39.25 16.21
C MET A 816 -2.40 -39.37 16.90
N VAL A 817 -1.30 -39.38 16.14
CA VAL A 817 0.07 -39.42 16.69
C VAL A 817 0.36 -38.14 17.46
N THR A 818 0.02 -36.97 16.93
CA THR A 818 0.23 -35.69 17.63
C THR A 818 -0.61 -35.58 18.91
N PHE A 819 -1.86 -36.06 18.89
CA PHE A 819 -2.71 -36.14 20.07
C PHE A 819 -2.10 -37.06 21.15
N ALA A 820 -1.70 -38.27 20.77
CA ALA A 820 -1.09 -39.24 21.68
C ALA A 820 0.23 -38.71 22.27
N LEU A 821 1.10 -38.13 21.44
CA LEU A 821 2.38 -37.57 21.87
C LEU A 821 2.19 -36.36 22.79
N THR A 822 1.24 -35.47 22.49
CA THR A 822 0.86 -34.35 23.36
C THR A 822 0.36 -34.86 24.72
N ALA A 823 -0.54 -35.86 24.73
CA ALA A 823 -1.07 -36.43 25.97
C ALA A 823 0.03 -37.08 26.82
N ILE A 824 0.90 -37.89 26.22
CA ILE A 824 2.05 -38.53 26.90
C ILE A 824 3.00 -37.48 27.47
N ALA A 825 3.34 -36.45 26.70
CA ALA A 825 4.24 -35.38 27.14
C ALA A 825 3.66 -34.47 28.25
N MET A 826 2.33 -34.48 28.44
CA MET A 826 1.67 -33.85 29.60
C MET A 826 1.70 -34.71 30.87
N LEU A 827 1.75 -36.05 30.76
CA LEU A 827 1.60 -36.97 31.90
C LEU A 827 2.50 -36.62 33.11
N PRO A 828 3.81 -36.33 32.96
CA PRO A 828 4.65 -36.00 34.11
C PRO A 828 4.16 -34.78 34.90
N VAL A 829 3.60 -33.79 34.19
CA VAL A 829 3.11 -32.52 34.77
C VAL A 829 1.84 -32.76 35.59
N VAL A 830 0.88 -33.49 35.03
CA VAL A 830 -0.39 -33.79 35.72
C VAL A 830 -0.20 -34.77 36.87
N VAL A 831 0.68 -35.76 36.74
CA VAL A 831 1.05 -36.68 37.84
C VAL A 831 1.75 -35.92 38.97
N LYS A 832 2.65 -34.98 38.64
CA LYS A 832 3.28 -34.10 39.64
C LYS A 832 2.26 -33.25 40.38
N LEU A 833 1.26 -32.68 39.68
CA LEU A 833 0.17 -31.91 40.30
C LEU A 833 -0.72 -32.79 41.20
N TRP A 834 -1.05 -34.01 40.79
CA TRP A 834 -1.85 -34.96 41.57
C TRP A 834 -1.16 -35.39 42.88
N THR A 835 0.17 -35.56 42.83
CA THR A 835 1.00 -36.01 43.95
C THR A 835 1.39 -34.88 44.93
N VAL A 836 0.98 -33.62 44.69
CA VAL A 836 1.14 -32.55 45.67
C VAL A 836 0.37 -32.89 46.96
N LYS A 837 1.04 -32.71 48.11
CA LYS A 837 0.47 -32.98 49.43
C LYS A 837 -0.74 -32.07 49.69
N SER A 838 -1.85 -32.64 50.16
CA SER A 838 -3.06 -31.88 50.53
C SER A 838 -2.84 -30.89 51.67
N THR A 839 -1.78 -31.07 52.47
CA THR A 839 -1.34 -30.17 53.53
C THR A 839 -0.49 -28.98 53.04
N ALA A 840 -0.20 -28.88 51.74
CA ALA A 840 0.49 -27.72 51.17
C ALA A 840 -0.37 -26.44 51.27
N SER A 841 0.28 -25.28 51.42
CA SER A 841 -0.43 -24.00 51.53
C SER A 841 -1.15 -23.65 50.22
N PRO A 842 -2.31 -22.96 50.25
CA PRO A 842 -3.05 -22.58 49.04
C PRO A 842 -2.19 -21.83 48.00
N ALA A 843 -1.28 -20.96 48.46
CA ALA A 843 -0.33 -20.27 47.57
C ALA A 843 0.69 -21.21 46.92
N CYS A 844 1.17 -22.25 47.61
CA CYS A 844 2.05 -23.27 47.03
C CYS A 844 1.31 -24.11 45.98
N VAL A 845 0.08 -24.56 46.28
CA VAL A 845 -0.72 -25.34 45.32
C VAL A 845 -1.12 -24.47 44.12
N GLY A 846 -1.49 -23.20 44.34
CA GLY A 846 -1.79 -22.23 43.29
C GLY A 846 -0.61 -21.96 42.36
N ARG A 847 0.61 -21.76 42.90
CA ARG A 847 1.82 -21.64 42.07
C ARG A 847 2.11 -22.93 41.29
N CYS A 848 1.97 -24.10 41.91
CA CYS A 848 2.13 -25.38 41.23
C CYS A 848 1.11 -25.57 40.08
N PHE A 849 -0.15 -25.17 40.30
CA PHE A 849 -1.21 -25.17 39.30
C PHE A 849 -0.86 -24.25 38.12
N VAL A 850 -0.46 -22.99 38.36
CA VAL A 850 -0.08 -22.08 37.26
C VAL A 850 1.15 -22.58 36.50
N ARG A 851 2.16 -23.17 37.18
CA ARG A 851 3.30 -23.82 36.50
C ARG A 851 2.85 -24.99 35.62
N ALA A 852 1.85 -25.76 36.06
CA ALA A 852 1.27 -26.84 35.26
C ALA A 852 0.46 -26.30 34.05
N ILE A 853 -0.27 -25.19 34.19
CA ILE A 853 -0.93 -24.48 33.06
C ILE A 853 0.11 -24.08 32.01
N VAL A 854 1.20 -23.43 32.43
CA VAL A 854 2.32 -23.03 31.53
C VAL A 854 2.91 -24.25 30.81
N LEU A 855 3.20 -25.33 31.53
CA LEU A 855 3.82 -26.52 30.95
C LEU A 855 2.88 -27.27 29.99
N CYS A 856 1.62 -27.52 30.35
CA CYS A 856 0.66 -28.18 29.46
C CYS A 856 0.30 -27.31 28.25
N GLY A 857 0.19 -25.99 28.41
CA GLY A 857 0.06 -25.06 27.30
C GLY A 857 1.25 -25.13 26.34
N CYS A 858 2.47 -25.18 26.88
CA CYS A 858 3.69 -25.30 26.09
C CYS A 858 3.83 -26.67 25.40
N THR A 859 3.48 -27.78 26.08
CA THR A 859 3.40 -29.11 25.46
C THR A 859 2.43 -29.11 24.27
N SER A 860 1.25 -28.49 24.42
CA SER A 860 0.27 -28.40 23.33
C SER A 860 0.74 -27.51 22.19
N PHE A 861 1.45 -26.43 22.51
CA PHE A 861 2.04 -25.53 21.51
C PHE A 861 3.13 -26.25 20.69
N LEU A 862 3.98 -27.05 21.35
CA LEU A 862 5.06 -27.79 20.69
C LEU A 862 4.56 -28.94 19.83
N PHE A 863 3.58 -29.71 20.31
CA PHE A 863 3.21 -31.01 19.74
C PHE A 863 1.77 -31.10 19.21
N GLY A 864 0.97 -30.05 19.30
CA GLY A 864 -0.39 -30.03 18.75
C GLY A 864 -0.41 -30.19 17.23
N TRP A 865 -1.47 -30.81 16.70
CA TRP A 865 -1.65 -31.03 15.25
C TRP A 865 -1.63 -29.73 14.43
N HIS A 866 -2.32 -28.70 14.92
CA HIS A 866 -2.47 -27.43 14.24
C HIS A 866 -2.37 -26.31 15.29
N VAL A 867 -1.28 -25.53 15.23
CA VAL A 867 -0.92 -24.49 16.19
C VAL A 867 -0.48 -23.25 15.42
N HIS A 868 -0.97 -22.08 15.84
CA HIS A 868 -0.53 -20.78 15.34
C HIS A 868 0.52 -20.17 16.27
N GLU A 869 1.45 -19.40 15.71
CA GLU A 869 2.41 -18.57 16.45
C GLU A 869 1.78 -17.74 17.59
N LYS A 870 0.60 -17.12 17.38
CA LYS A 870 -0.13 -16.39 18.44
C LYS A 870 -0.54 -17.22 19.66
N ALA A 871 -0.56 -18.55 19.56
CA ALA A 871 -0.85 -19.45 20.68
C ALA A 871 0.22 -19.41 21.80
N ILE A 872 1.44 -18.93 21.53
CA ILE A 872 2.52 -18.84 22.53
C ILE A 872 2.15 -17.95 23.73
N LEU A 873 1.22 -17.00 23.54
CA LEU A 873 0.72 -16.13 24.62
C LEU A 873 -0.02 -16.92 25.71
N MET A 874 -0.61 -18.08 25.41
CA MET A 874 -1.19 -18.99 26.42
C MET A 874 -0.13 -19.54 27.39
N VAL A 875 1.14 -19.54 26.99
CA VAL A 875 2.28 -19.94 27.83
C VAL A 875 2.86 -18.71 28.55
N LEU A 876 3.10 -17.63 27.81
CA LEU A 876 3.80 -16.45 28.33
C LEU A 876 2.99 -15.67 29.37
N ILE A 877 1.68 -15.49 29.19
CA ILE A 877 0.86 -14.69 30.11
C ILE A 877 0.78 -15.35 31.52
N PRO A 878 0.47 -16.66 31.67
CA PRO A 878 0.51 -17.32 32.98
C PRO A 878 1.93 -17.45 33.56
N LEU A 879 2.98 -17.54 32.72
CA LEU A 879 4.37 -17.53 33.20
C LEU A 879 4.75 -16.17 33.79
N THR A 880 4.36 -15.07 33.13
CA THR A 880 4.64 -13.70 33.57
C THR A 880 4.01 -13.42 34.94
N LEU A 881 2.85 -14.02 35.24
CA LEU A 881 2.23 -13.97 36.57
C LEU A 881 3.11 -14.56 37.68
N LEU A 882 3.92 -15.58 37.38
CA LEU A 882 4.84 -16.21 38.34
C LEU A 882 6.15 -15.43 38.52
N ALA A 883 6.51 -14.55 37.58
CA ALA A 883 7.75 -13.78 37.59
C ALA A 883 7.99 -12.99 38.88
N ILE A 884 6.92 -12.50 39.53
CA ILE A 884 7.03 -11.76 40.80
C ILE A 884 7.37 -12.64 42.01
N GLY A 885 7.24 -13.97 41.92
CA GLY A 885 7.31 -14.88 43.07
C GLY A 885 8.66 -15.56 43.30
N ASN A 886 9.52 -15.67 42.28
CA ASN A 886 10.79 -16.43 42.34
C ASN A 886 11.75 -15.97 41.21
N PRO A 887 13.06 -15.77 41.48
CA PRO A 887 14.06 -15.49 40.43
C PRO A 887 14.05 -16.49 39.28
N GLN A 888 13.78 -17.78 39.53
CA GLN A 888 13.75 -18.78 38.47
C GLN A 888 12.60 -18.56 37.47
N ASP A 889 11.40 -18.24 37.97
CA ASP A 889 10.25 -17.93 37.10
C ASP A 889 10.46 -16.58 36.38
N ALA A 890 11.12 -15.61 37.04
CA ALA A 890 11.48 -14.32 36.44
C ALA A 890 12.47 -14.47 35.26
N ARG A 891 13.52 -15.27 35.43
CA ARG A 891 14.46 -15.62 34.35
C ARG A 891 13.75 -16.21 33.15
N TRP A 892 12.90 -17.22 33.36
CA TRP A 892 12.19 -17.87 32.26
C TRP A 892 11.15 -16.96 31.62
N THR A 893 10.53 -16.06 32.38
CA THR A 893 9.63 -15.02 31.83
C THR A 893 10.36 -14.13 30.84
N VAL A 894 11.59 -13.68 31.14
CA VAL A 894 12.36 -12.86 30.20
C VAL A 894 12.88 -13.70 29.03
N PHE A 895 13.44 -14.90 29.29
CA PHE A 895 13.96 -15.77 28.22
C PHE A 895 12.86 -16.14 27.20
N LEU A 896 11.74 -16.70 27.68
CA LEU A 896 10.63 -17.05 26.82
C LEU A 896 9.95 -15.79 26.27
N GLY A 897 9.90 -14.69 27.01
CA GLY A 897 9.39 -13.41 26.52
C GLY A 897 10.10 -12.93 25.27
N VAL A 898 11.44 -12.96 25.24
CA VAL A 898 12.20 -12.59 24.04
C VAL A 898 11.83 -13.50 22.86
N VAL A 899 11.90 -14.82 23.05
CA VAL A 899 11.58 -15.81 22.00
C VAL A 899 10.14 -15.68 21.48
N ALA A 900 9.18 -15.58 22.40
CA ALA A 900 7.74 -15.56 22.11
C ALA A 900 7.25 -14.24 21.53
N HIS A 901 7.95 -13.12 21.76
CA HIS A 901 7.64 -11.84 21.13
C HIS A 901 8.27 -11.73 19.75
N TYR A 902 9.51 -12.21 19.58
CA TYR A 902 10.16 -12.25 18.26
C TYR A 902 9.40 -13.16 17.29
N SER A 903 8.90 -14.32 17.76
CA SER A 903 8.12 -15.24 16.92
C SER A 903 6.78 -14.70 16.42
N LEU A 904 6.34 -13.53 16.91
CA LEU A 904 5.13 -12.85 16.41
C LEU A 904 5.45 -11.82 15.31
N PHE A 905 6.72 -11.53 15.03
CA PHE A 905 7.13 -10.57 13.99
C PHE A 905 6.62 -10.92 12.57
N PRO A 906 6.48 -12.20 12.18
CA PRO A 906 5.84 -12.59 10.91
C PRO A 906 4.37 -12.17 10.78
N LEU A 907 3.62 -12.02 11.89
CA LEU A 907 2.22 -11.53 11.85
C LEU A 907 2.13 -10.06 11.45
N LEU A 908 3.21 -9.30 11.66
CA LEU A 908 3.35 -7.89 11.31
C LEU A 908 4.33 -7.76 10.14
N PHE A 909 3.97 -8.39 9.01
CA PHE A 909 4.81 -8.52 7.82
C PHE A 909 5.04 -7.22 7.04
N LYS A 910 4.31 -6.14 7.34
CA LYS A 910 4.44 -4.86 6.64
C LYS A 910 5.74 -4.14 7.00
N PRO A 911 6.52 -3.63 6.02
CA PRO A 911 7.75 -2.89 6.28
C PRO A 911 7.55 -1.70 7.23
N GLU A 912 6.43 -0.97 7.08
CA GLU A 912 6.02 0.16 7.93
C GLU A 912 5.99 -0.20 9.43
N LEU A 913 5.62 -1.44 9.75
CA LEU A 913 5.47 -1.92 11.13
C LEU A 913 6.77 -2.48 11.72
N THR A 914 7.85 -2.56 10.93
CA THR A 914 9.13 -3.12 11.38
C THR A 914 9.76 -2.29 12.49
N LEU A 915 9.76 -0.95 12.39
CA LEU A 915 10.21 -0.09 13.48
C LEU A 915 9.35 -0.30 14.74
N VAL A 916 8.03 -0.30 14.59
CA VAL A 916 7.08 -0.45 15.72
C VAL A 916 7.29 -1.78 16.47
N LYS A 917 7.38 -2.91 15.76
CA LYS A 917 7.53 -4.23 16.39
C LYS A 917 8.89 -4.40 17.08
N ILE A 918 9.97 -3.88 16.47
CA ILE A 918 11.31 -3.90 17.07
C ILE A 918 11.36 -2.99 18.31
N SER A 919 10.93 -1.74 18.21
CA SER A 919 10.94 -0.79 19.33
C SER A 919 10.09 -1.26 20.51
N LEU A 920 8.89 -1.78 20.26
CA LEU A 920 8.01 -2.32 21.31
C LEU A 920 8.63 -3.55 22.00
N HIS A 921 9.25 -4.44 21.24
CA HIS A 921 9.94 -5.62 21.75
C HIS A 921 11.15 -5.28 22.62
N VAL A 922 12.02 -4.38 22.13
CA VAL A 922 13.21 -3.92 22.86
C VAL A 922 12.82 -3.16 24.12
N ALA A 923 11.86 -2.24 24.04
CA ALA A 923 11.39 -1.47 25.18
C ALA A 923 10.77 -2.36 26.27
N TYR A 924 9.87 -3.28 25.90
CA TYR A 924 9.28 -4.22 26.86
C TYR A 924 10.33 -5.14 27.50
N THR A 925 11.29 -5.63 26.72
CA THR A 925 12.37 -6.49 27.23
C THR A 925 13.25 -5.73 28.22
N ALA A 926 13.63 -4.49 27.90
CA ALA A 926 14.42 -3.63 28.80
C ALA A 926 13.68 -3.32 30.11
N VAL A 927 12.40 -2.93 30.02
CA VAL A 927 11.54 -2.71 31.20
C VAL A 927 11.39 -3.99 32.02
N SER A 928 11.19 -5.14 31.38
CA SER A 928 11.05 -6.43 32.06
C SER A 928 12.30 -6.81 32.84
N VAL A 929 13.48 -6.67 32.23
CA VAL A 929 14.77 -6.90 32.89
C VAL A 929 14.98 -5.93 34.04
N LEU A 930 14.69 -4.64 33.86
CA LEU A 930 14.85 -3.63 34.90
C LEU A 930 13.95 -3.91 36.12
N LEU A 931 12.65 -4.11 35.91
CA LEU A 931 11.67 -4.34 36.98
C LEU A 931 11.94 -5.64 37.74
N LEU A 932 12.34 -6.71 37.04
CA LEU A 932 12.65 -7.99 37.68
C LEU A 932 14.02 -7.99 38.37
N LYS A 933 15.04 -7.26 37.87
CA LYS A 933 16.30 -7.01 38.59
C LYS A 933 16.07 -6.24 39.89
N LEU A 934 15.21 -5.22 39.86
CA LEU A 934 14.80 -4.44 41.04
C LEU A 934 14.12 -5.31 42.12
N LEU A 935 13.55 -6.45 41.73
CA LEU A 935 12.86 -7.38 42.62
C LEU A 935 13.77 -8.49 43.16
N HIS A 936 14.49 -9.19 42.29
CA HIS A 936 15.20 -10.44 42.64
C HIS A 936 16.71 -10.29 42.81
N ARG A 937 17.34 -9.20 42.34
CA ARG A 937 18.79 -8.88 42.47
C ARG A 937 19.81 -9.91 41.94
N GLU A 938 19.39 -11.06 41.41
CA GLU A 938 20.28 -12.10 40.86
C GLU A 938 20.65 -11.87 39.38
N ALA A 939 21.70 -12.53 38.92
CA ALA A 939 22.05 -12.61 37.50
C ALA A 939 21.04 -13.47 36.73
N PHE A 940 20.52 -12.97 35.61
CA PHE A 940 19.38 -13.59 34.93
C PHE A 940 19.75 -14.83 34.12
N PHE A 941 20.81 -14.77 33.30
CA PHE A 941 21.08 -15.79 32.29
C PHE A 941 22.43 -16.47 32.48
N ARG A 942 22.51 -17.74 32.08
CA ARG A 942 23.76 -18.46 31.88
C ARG A 942 24.39 -18.02 30.55
N LEU A 943 25.70 -18.23 30.40
CA LEU A 943 26.44 -17.81 29.20
C LEU A 943 25.81 -18.31 27.90
N HIS A 944 25.44 -19.59 27.81
CA HIS A 944 24.84 -20.15 26.59
C HIS A 944 23.43 -19.60 26.30
N GLU A 945 22.66 -19.21 27.32
CA GLU A 945 21.36 -18.55 27.13
C GLU A 945 21.56 -17.12 26.62
N PHE A 946 22.56 -16.41 27.16
CA PHE A 946 22.90 -15.07 26.68
C PHE A 946 23.39 -15.10 25.23
N LEU A 947 24.25 -16.05 24.86
CA LEU A 947 24.72 -16.25 23.49
C LEU A 947 23.58 -16.59 22.53
N TYR A 948 22.61 -17.40 22.95
CA TYR A 948 21.39 -17.66 22.17
C TYR A 948 20.54 -16.38 22.03
N LEU A 949 20.28 -15.64 23.11
CA LEU A 949 19.50 -14.40 23.00
C LEU A 949 20.20 -13.32 22.16
N ALA A 950 21.54 -13.31 22.11
CA ALA A 950 22.34 -12.43 21.27
C ALA A 950 22.25 -12.73 19.76
N GLY A 951 21.70 -13.89 19.36
CA GLY A 951 21.45 -14.20 17.95
C GLY A 951 20.23 -13.51 17.35
N PHE A 952 19.27 -13.06 18.16
CA PHE A 952 18.06 -12.37 17.65
C PHE A 952 18.36 -11.06 16.90
N PRO A 953 19.26 -10.17 17.37
CA PRO A 953 19.71 -9.02 16.57
C PRO A 953 20.35 -9.41 15.24
N ILE A 954 21.16 -10.48 15.20
CA ILE A 954 21.82 -10.97 13.98
C ILE A 954 20.77 -11.49 12.99
N LEU A 955 19.81 -12.28 13.48
CA LEU A 955 18.68 -12.78 12.70
C LEU A 955 17.81 -11.64 12.16
N CYS A 956 17.54 -10.62 12.97
CA CYS A 956 16.78 -9.44 12.54
C CYS A 956 17.49 -8.65 11.43
N VAL A 957 18.81 -8.50 11.50
CA VAL A 957 19.62 -7.89 10.45
C VAL A 957 19.63 -8.77 9.18
N TYR A 958 19.69 -10.10 9.34
CA TYR A 958 19.57 -11.01 8.19
C TYR A 958 18.23 -10.87 7.48
N GLU A 959 17.12 -10.97 8.24
CA GLU A 959 15.75 -10.95 7.73
C GLU A 959 15.38 -9.64 7.02
N ASN A 960 15.86 -8.49 7.52
CA ASN A 960 15.43 -7.16 7.04
C ASN A 960 16.47 -6.45 6.15
N VAL A 961 17.73 -6.90 6.11
CA VAL A 961 18.81 -6.26 5.34
C VAL A 961 19.55 -7.27 4.48
N VAL A 962 20.20 -8.27 5.09
CA VAL A 962 21.14 -9.14 4.35
C VAL A 962 20.45 -9.96 3.28
N HIS A 963 19.31 -10.59 3.59
CA HIS A 963 18.62 -11.52 2.68
C HIS A 963 18.22 -10.86 1.35
N GLY A 964 17.73 -9.61 1.41
CA GLY A 964 17.45 -8.80 0.22
C GLY A 964 18.72 -8.34 -0.49
N ALA A 965 19.70 -7.83 0.25
CA ALA A 965 20.95 -7.30 -0.31
C ALA A 965 21.79 -8.31 -1.10
N ILE A 966 21.64 -9.62 -0.84
CA ILE A 966 22.32 -10.70 -1.57
C ILE A 966 21.43 -11.42 -2.60
N GLY A 967 20.27 -10.87 -2.95
CA GLY A 967 19.38 -11.41 -3.99
C GLY A 967 18.70 -12.74 -3.66
N LEU A 968 18.76 -13.22 -2.40
CA LEU A 968 18.12 -14.49 -2.03
C LEU A 968 16.60 -14.43 -1.99
N GLN A 969 16.01 -13.23 -1.98
CA GLN A 969 14.55 -13.02 -1.99
C GLN A 969 13.86 -13.69 -3.19
N GLU A 970 14.50 -13.73 -4.36
CA GLU A 970 13.94 -14.34 -5.57
C GLU A 970 14.00 -15.88 -5.53
N ARG A 971 15.12 -16.43 -5.05
CA ARG A 971 15.38 -17.88 -5.06
C ARG A 971 14.79 -18.59 -3.86
N LEU A 972 14.76 -17.94 -2.69
CA LEU A 972 14.39 -18.52 -1.40
C LEU A 972 13.51 -17.55 -0.55
N PRO A 973 12.40 -17.01 -1.08
CA PRO A 973 11.56 -16.00 -0.42
C PRO A 973 11.02 -16.39 0.97
N PHE A 974 10.96 -17.69 1.27
CA PHE A 974 10.47 -18.21 2.55
C PHE A 974 11.59 -18.52 3.57
N LEU A 975 12.87 -18.37 3.20
CA LEU A 975 13.99 -18.66 4.08
C LEU A 975 14.04 -17.77 5.33
N PRO A 976 13.74 -16.45 5.29
CA PRO A 976 13.66 -15.63 6.50
C PRO A 976 12.65 -16.20 7.50
N LEU A 977 11.42 -16.47 7.06
CA LEU A 977 10.35 -17.05 7.89
C LEU A 977 10.73 -18.42 8.48
N LEU A 978 11.36 -19.27 7.66
CA LEU A 978 11.87 -20.57 8.10
C LEU A 978 12.91 -20.40 9.22
N LEU A 979 13.86 -19.48 9.05
CA LEU A 979 14.87 -19.19 10.07
C LEU A 979 14.24 -18.60 11.34
N THR A 980 13.31 -17.64 11.24
CA THR A 980 12.56 -17.12 12.40
C THR A 980 11.91 -18.25 13.19
N SER A 981 11.18 -19.13 12.50
CA SER A 981 10.45 -20.25 13.10
C SER A 981 11.40 -21.24 13.77
N VAL A 982 12.42 -21.72 13.04
CA VAL A 982 13.37 -22.73 13.52
C VAL A 982 14.17 -22.19 14.71
N TYR A 983 14.66 -20.96 14.63
CA TYR A 983 15.42 -20.34 15.71
C TYR A 983 14.58 -20.23 16.98
N CYS A 984 13.36 -19.70 16.85
CA CYS A 984 12.43 -19.60 17.98
C CYS A 984 12.03 -20.98 18.54
N ALA A 985 11.81 -21.98 17.68
CA ALA A 985 11.43 -23.33 18.09
C ALA A 985 12.49 -23.99 18.99
N VAL A 986 13.78 -23.81 18.68
CA VAL A 986 14.88 -24.24 19.56
C VAL A 986 14.75 -23.61 20.95
N GLY A 987 14.46 -22.31 21.03
CA GLY A 987 14.22 -21.61 22.30
C GLY A 987 13.02 -22.11 23.08
N VAL A 988 11.89 -22.37 22.42
CA VAL A 988 10.67 -22.89 23.07
C VAL A 988 10.88 -24.32 23.58
N VAL A 989 11.54 -25.19 22.81
CA VAL A 989 11.91 -26.55 23.24
C VAL A 989 12.90 -26.51 24.41
N TYR A 990 13.89 -25.62 24.36
CA TYR A 990 14.86 -25.43 25.45
C TYR A 990 14.18 -24.98 26.75
N PHE A 991 13.27 -24.00 26.67
CA PHE A 991 12.44 -23.57 27.79
C PHE A 991 11.61 -24.74 28.33
N TRP A 992 10.87 -25.45 27.46
CA TRP A 992 9.98 -26.53 27.85
C TRP A 992 10.71 -27.63 28.63
N LEU A 993 11.79 -28.18 28.08
CA LEU A 993 12.62 -29.20 28.73
C LEU A 993 13.18 -28.70 30.07
N SER A 994 13.79 -27.52 30.07
CA SER A 994 14.47 -26.98 31.25
C SER A 994 13.50 -26.64 32.38
N TYR A 995 12.34 -26.09 32.05
CA TYR A 995 11.29 -25.72 33.00
C TYR A 995 10.54 -26.95 33.51
N GLN A 996 10.28 -27.94 32.65
CA GLN A 996 9.65 -29.21 33.05
C GLN A 996 10.56 -29.98 34.01
N VAL A 997 11.86 -30.11 33.71
CA VAL A 997 12.84 -30.75 34.61
C VAL A 997 12.92 -30.02 35.96
N ALA A 998 12.92 -28.67 35.96
CA ALA A 998 12.87 -27.90 37.19
C ALA A 998 11.59 -28.14 38.01
N PHE A 999 10.42 -28.14 37.36
CA PHE A 999 9.12 -28.39 37.99
C PHE A 999 9.01 -29.80 38.60
N LEU A 1000 9.51 -30.82 37.90
CA LEU A 1000 9.52 -32.19 38.39
C LEU A 1000 10.49 -32.38 39.57
N ARG A 1001 11.69 -31.77 39.50
CA ARG A 1001 12.71 -31.82 40.58
C ARG A 1001 12.35 -30.98 41.80
N ALA A 1002 11.48 -29.97 41.66
CA ALA A 1002 11.04 -29.15 42.79
C ALA A 1002 10.40 -30.02 43.89
N GLY A 1003 11.03 -30.07 45.06
CA GLY A 1003 10.44 -30.68 46.26
C GLY A 1003 9.22 -29.88 46.76
N PRO A 1004 8.46 -30.39 47.74
CA PRO A 1004 7.45 -29.59 48.41
C PRO A 1004 8.14 -28.38 49.07
N GLU A 1005 7.77 -27.16 48.64
CA GLU A 1005 8.37 -25.92 49.14
C GLU A 1005 8.28 -25.89 50.67
N ARG A 1006 9.44 -25.96 51.36
CA ARG A 1006 9.47 -25.81 52.82
C ARG A 1006 8.99 -24.39 53.14
N VAL A 1007 7.83 -24.29 53.77
CA VAL A 1007 7.35 -23.04 54.35
C VAL A 1007 8.45 -22.49 55.25
N ARG A 1008 8.95 -21.29 54.93
CA ARG A 1008 9.71 -20.47 55.88
C ARG A 1008 8.73 -20.11 57.01
N GLN A 1009 8.58 -20.99 57.99
CA GLN A 1009 8.06 -20.58 59.29
C GLN A 1009 9.03 -19.52 59.80
N GLY A 1010 8.55 -18.28 59.86
CA GLY A 1010 9.30 -17.22 60.51
C GLY A 1010 9.55 -17.65 61.95
N LYS A 1011 10.82 -17.82 62.32
CA LYS A 1011 11.20 -17.89 63.73
C LYS A 1011 10.71 -16.59 64.37
N LYS A 1012 9.62 -16.68 65.15
CA LYS A 1012 9.42 -15.76 66.27
C LYS A 1012 10.55 -16.03 67.25
N ASN A 1013 11.67 -15.35 67.06
CA ASN A 1013 12.59 -15.17 68.17
C ASN A 1013 11.89 -14.29 69.20
N LYS A 1014 12.03 -14.69 70.47
CA LYS A 1014 11.70 -13.84 71.62
C LYS A 1014 12.68 -12.67 71.69
#